data_AF-A0A6N6Q4T4-F1
#
_entry.id   AF-A0A6N6Q4T4-F1
#
_cell.length_a   1.000
_cell.length_b   1.000
_cell.length_c   1.000
_cell.angle_alpha   90.00
_cell.angle_beta   90.00
_cell.angle_gamma   90.00
#
_symmetry.space_group_name_H-M   'P 1'
#
loop_
_entity.id
_entity.type
_entity.pdbx_description
1 polymer ?
#
loop_
_entity_poly.entity_id
_entity_poly.type
_entity_poly.pdbx_seq_one_letter_code
_entity_poly.pdbx_strand_id
1 'polypeptide(L)'
;MTTATQILSIPATLTGRERFLAAANNQLLDRPPVWMMRQAGRVLPEYRELKSRYSFVQLVQTPDLAAEVTLQPIRRFGFDAAILFSDILVIPEAMGQPYFFRETGGVEMSVKLESAADIARLSVEAIEEKLQYVVEALTRIKPALHNQTALIGFAGSPWTLATFMLEGGSSKNFQNAAQLSRSDPHLFHELLQKLTIATTRYLQMQISAGVDAVQIFDSHGDHLLPTEFYELSGRWMREIIEGLRKQVPVILFSKGTRDWAGIAATGAQVIGVDHGISLAEASTKLPTHFAVQGNLEPRHLVQSTPIEAYEATNTIIQSIRGQRGHIFNLGHGVPPTSKLENIAAVLAAVRNEPLSTTGVPRGVRPLPPPRPMNVNLDLVRKYNVPGPRYTSYPPATHFKNETTQAEVLLSIEKNNETTRPLSLYYHLPFCQSLCWFCGCTTVITTQQNKSQSYLDYIEREMDLMLPRLNPARQVTQLHLGGGTPTFLMPDELRRLGRMIRDRFTVAPDAEAGVEIDPRRISRDHIQALRDMGCNRASLGVQDNDPKVQVAVHRIQPREQTEQTVRWIRECGFVSLSIDLIYGLPLQTVESFNRTLDDILGLNPDRLAVFSYAHVPWLKPAQKIFTAEQLPSAELKLDLLKLTIEKLTAAGYVYIGMDHFARADDELAVAQREKTLQRNFQGYSTRGDADIYAFGMSSISQTPDFYWQNIKDLEPYYASIDGGNSPITRGYRMTDEDKLRRQTIMRLMCDLELDFPEMSRRTGVDFSTYFAPELASMHDLEADGLIERSATRLQVTELGRLLIRNIAMRFDATLLPAREGRYSRTI
;
A
#
# COMPACT_ATOMS: atom_id res chain seq x y z
N MET A 1 43.36 26.91 -20.43
CA MET A 1 42.66 25.75 -21.01
C MET A 1 42.85 24.57 -20.06
N THR A 2 41.85 24.32 -19.22
CA THR A 2 41.73 23.12 -18.40
C THR A 2 40.24 22.92 -18.20
N THR A 3 39.68 22.07 -19.06
CA THR A 3 38.26 21.71 -19.05
C THR A 3 37.92 21.03 -17.73
N ALA A 4 37.03 21.66 -16.96
CA ALA A 4 36.42 21.10 -15.78
C ALA A 4 35.73 19.78 -16.14
N THR A 5 36.15 18.71 -15.48
CA THR A 5 35.48 17.41 -15.50
C THR A 5 34.06 17.63 -14.98
N GLN A 6 33.05 17.58 -15.86
CA GLN A 6 31.66 17.49 -15.46
C GLN A 6 31.51 16.24 -14.60
N ILE A 7 31.34 16.44 -13.29
CA ILE A 7 30.82 15.40 -12.40
C ILE A 7 29.38 15.17 -12.87
N LEU A 8 29.16 14.10 -13.63
CA LEU A 8 27.82 13.64 -14.00
C LEU A 8 27.09 13.32 -12.69
N SER A 9 26.20 14.23 -12.28
CA SER A 9 25.30 14.03 -11.15
C SER A 9 24.44 12.80 -11.39
N ILE A 10 24.43 11.86 -10.45
CA ILE A 10 23.45 10.77 -10.41
C ILE A 10 22.05 11.44 -10.33
N PRO A 11 21.09 11.10 -11.21
CA PRO A 11 19.75 11.66 -11.16
C PRO A 11 19.07 11.42 -9.80
N ALA A 12 18.03 12.20 -9.49
CA ALA A 12 17.07 11.89 -8.43
C ALA A 12 16.65 10.41 -8.46
N THR A 13 16.27 9.84 -7.31
CA THR A 13 15.96 8.41 -7.11
C THR A 13 15.19 7.79 -8.29
N LEU A 14 15.87 6.96 -9.09
CA LEU A 14 15.29 6.28 -10.25
C LEU A 14 14.20 5.29 -9.80
N THR A 15 13.12 5.20 -10.55
CA THR A 15 12.15 4.09 -10.42
C THR A 15 12.82 2.75 -10.76
N GLY A 16 12.20 1.63 -10.37
CA GLY A 16 12.71 0.30 -10.73
C GLY A 16 12.82 0.09 -12.24
N ARG A 17 11.81 0.56 -12.98
CA ARG A 17 11.76 0.55 -14.44
C ARG A 17 12.89 1.35 -15.08
N GLU A 18 13.10 2.59 -14.64
CA GLU A 18 14.18 3.44 -15.17
C GLU A 18 15.56 2.84 -14.88
N ARG A 19 15.76 2.32 -13.66
CA ARG A 19 17.00 1.65 -13.27
C ARG A 19 17.28 0.40 -14.10
N PHE A 20 16.25 -0.41 -14.36
CA PHE A 20 16.34 -1.58 -15.23
C PHE A 20 16.74 -1.21 -16.67
N LEU A 21 16.07 -0.22 -17.26
CA LEU A 21 16.38 0.23 -18.62
C LEU A 21 17.73 0.91 -18.73
N ALA A 22 18.14 1.69 -17.72
CA ALA A 22 19.47 2.28 -17.64
C ALA A 22 20.54 1.20 -17.59
N ALA A 23 20.33 0.14 -16.79
CA ALA A 23 21.24 -0.99 -16.69
C ALA A 23 21.35 -1.74 -18.02
N ALA A 24 20.22 -2.04 -18.66
CA ALA A 24 20.19 -2.73 -19.95
C ALA A 24 20.86 -1.91 -21.09
N ASN A 25 20.86 -0.58 -20.98
CA ASN A 25 21.58 0.33 -21.88
C ASN A 25 23.00 0.65 -21.42
N ASN A 26 23.55 -0.15 -20.50
CA ASN A 26 24.92 -0.04 -20.02
C ASN A 26 25.29 1.36 -19.46
N GLN A 27 24.36 1.95 -18.71
CA GLN A 27 24.56 3.23 -18.03
C GLN A 27 25.10 3.04 -16.61
N LEU A 28 25.54 4.15 -16.00
CA LEU A 28 25.90 4.20 -14.59
C LEU A 28 24.64 4.23 -13.73
N LEU A 29 24.64 3.54 -12.60
CA LEU A 29 23.47 3.34 -11.74
C LEU A 29 23.75 3.81 -10.31
N ASP A 30 22.69 4.18 -9.60
CA ASP A 30 22.71 4.40 -8.16
C ASP A 30 22.90 3.08 -7.38
N ARG A 31 22.23 2.02 -7.83
CA ARG A 31 22.42 0.62 -7.46
C ARG A 31 22.01 -0.28 -8.64
N PRO A 32 22.40 -1.56 -8.67
CA PRO A 32 21.84 -2.49 -9.66
C PRO A 32 20.31 -2.65 -9.49
N PRO A 33 19.53 -2.72 -10.58
CA PRO A 33 18.17 -3.23 -10.53
C PRO A 33 18.18 -4.72 -10.19
N VAL A 34 17.14 -5.22 -9.52
CA VAL A 34 17.00 -6.62 -9.13
C VAL A 34 15.66 -7.20 -9.56
N TRP A 35 15.75 -8.38 -10.17
CA TRP A 35 14.65 -9.31 -10.40
C TRP A 35 15.17 -10.74 -10.31
N MET A 36 14.30 -11.74 -10.23
CA MET A 36 14.73 -13.14 -10.15
C MET A 36 14.06 -14.02 -11.20
N MET A 37 14.85 -14.85 -11.88
CA MET A 37 14.31 -15.92 -12.72
C MET A 37 13.37 -16.81 -11.91
N ARG A 38 12.16 -17.08 -12.43
CA ARG A 38 11.10 -17.81 -11.70
C ARG A 38 10.67 -17.14 -10.37
N GLN A 39 10.73 -15.80 -10.29
CA GLN A 39 10.18 -15.04 -9.15
C GLN A 39 8.69 -15.35 -8.91
N ALA A 40 7.93 -15.59 -9.98
CA ALA A 40 6.58 -16.14 -9.91
C ALA A 40 6.65 -17.68 -9.94
N GLY A 41 6.36 -18.33 -8.82
CA GLY A 41 6.45 -19.78 -8.75
C GLY A 41 6.21 -20.38 -7.37
N ARG A 42 6.47 -21.69 -7.27
CA ARG A 42 6.13 -22.56 -6.12
C ARG A 42 6.68 -22.16 -4.76
N VAL A 43 7.67 -21.25 -4.72
CA VAL A 43 8.16 -20.66 -3.48
C VAL A 43 7.07 -19.80 -2.81
N LEU A 44 6.23 -19.16 -3.61
CA LEU A 44 5.17 -18.26 -3.14
C LEU A 44 3.95 -19.07 -2.66
N PRO A 45 3.48 -18.85 -1.42
CA PRO A 45 2.23 -19.44 -0.93
C PRO A 45 1.03 -19.16 -1.84
N GLU A 46 0.87 -17.93 -2.28
CA GLU A 46 -0.21 -17.45 -3.16
C GLU A 46 -0.18 -18.11 -4.55
N TYR A 47 1.01 -18.42 -5.09
CA TYR A 47 1.12 -19.20 -6.32
C TYR A 47 0.64 -20.64 -6.10
N ARG A 48 1.03 -21.26 -4.97
CA ARG A 48 0.63 -22.63 -4.65
C ARG A 48 -0.88 -22.75 -4.47
N GLU A 49 -1.53 -21.72 -3.93
CA GLU A 49 -2.98 -21.64 -3.81
C GLU A 49 -3.68 -21.63 -5.18
N LEU A 50 -3.21 -20.83 -6.14
CA LEU A 50 -3.75 -20.88 -7.50
C LEU A 50 -3.45 -22.23 -8.17
N LYS A 51 -2.25 -22.76 -7.96
CA LYS A 51 -1.81 -24.03 -8.55
C LYS A 51 -2.60 -25.24 -8.04
N SER A 52 -3.22 -25.18 -6.86
CA SER A 52 -4.11 -26.24 -6.37
C SER A 52 -5.48 -26.24 -7.06
N ARG A 53 -5.86 -25.11 -7.67
CA ARG A 53 -7.15 -24.93 -8.37
C ARG A 53 -7.03 -25.08 -9.88
N TYR A 54 -5.88 -24.73 -10.45
CA TYR A 54 -5.68 -24.66 -11.89
C TYR A 54 -4.46 -25.47 -12.37
N SER A 55 -4.60 -26.08 -13.54
CA SER A 55 -3.49 -26.70 -14.26
C SER A 55 -2.46 -25.65 -14.68
N PHE A 56 -1.23 -26.07 -15.00
CA PHE A 56 -0.20 -25.09 -15.38
C PHE A 56 -0.55 -24.43 -16.72
N VAL A 57 -1.02 -25.22 -17.68
CA VAL A 57 -1.51 -24.73 -18.97
C VAL A 57 -2.65 -23.73 -18.78
N GLN A 58 -3.60 -24.00 -17.86
CA GLN A 58 -4.66 -23.05 -17.55
C GLN A 58 -4.11 -21.73 -16.98
N LEU A 59 -3.14 -21.78 -16.07
CA LEU A 59 -2.51 -20.58 -15.52
C LEU A 59 -1.79 -19.74 -16.58
N VAL A 60 -1.21 -20.38 -17.61
CA VAL A 60 -0.50 -19.71 -18.70
C VAL A 60 -1.46 -19.17 -19.77
N GLN A 61 -2.47 -19.95 -20.18
CA GLN A 61 -3.38 -19.61 -21.27
C GLN A 61 -4.56 -18.74 -20.85
N THR A 62 -4.80 -18.56 -19.54
CA THR A 62 -5.83 -17.65 -19.04
C THR A 62 -5.19 -16.30 -18.69
N PRO A 63 -5.47 -15.22 -19.45
CA PRO A 63 -4.68 -14.00 -19.31
C PRO A 63 -4.83 -13.31 -17.94
N ASP A 64 -5.97 -13.45 -17.25
CA ASP A 64 -6.15 -12.94 -15.88
C ASP A 64 -5.30 -13.70 -14.86
N LEU A 65 -5.21 -15.03 -15.00
CA LEU A 65 -4.40 -15.86 -14.12
C LEU A 65 -2.91 -15.63 -14.36
N ALA A 66 -2.49 -15.52 -15.62
CA ALA A 66 -1.11 -15.19 -15.98
C ALA A 66 -0.71 -13.81 -15.44
N ALA A 67 -1.61 -12.82 -15.56
CA ALA A 67 -1.40 -11.48 -15.01
C ALA A 67 -1.28 -11.51 -13.49
N GLU A 68 -2.21 -12.18 -12.81
CA GLU A 68 -2.19 -12.31 -11.36
C GLU A 68 -0.90 -12.96 -10.87
N VAL A 69 -0.51 -14.10 -11.44
CA VAL A 69 0.72 -14.81 -11.08
C VAL A 69 1.97 -13.94 -11.33
N THR A 70 1.99 -13.16 -12.41
CA THR A 70 3.09 -12.23 -12.70
C THR A 70 3.23 -11.15 -11.62
N LEU A 71 2.12 -10.64 -11.08
CA LEU A 71 2.09 -9.54 -10.12
C LEU A 71 2.34 -9.97 -8.66
N GLN A 72 2.14 -11.25 -8.31
CA GLN A 72 2.40 -11.79 -6.97
C GLN A 72 3.79 -11.43 -6.40
N PRO A 73 4.91 -11.73 -7.08
CA PRO A 73 6.24 -11.38 -6.58
C PRO A 73 6.47 -9.87 -6.52
N ILE A 74 5.83 -9.08 -7.39
CA ILE A 74 5.95 -7.62 -7.36
C ILE A 74 5.31 -7.06 -6.10
N ARG A 75 4.08 -7.50 -5.78
CA ARG A 75 3.40 -7.09 -4.54
C ARG A 75 4.15 -7.53 -3.28
N ARG A 76 4.77 -8.72 -3.31
CA ARG A 76 5.48 -9.26 -2.14
C ARG A 76 6.85 -8.64 -1.90
N PHE A 77 7.61 -8.40 -2.97
CA PHE A 77 9.04 -8.09 -2.88
C PHE A 77 9.45 -6.76 -3.53
N GLY A 78 8.58 -6.16 -4.35
CA GLY A 78 8.86 -4.89 -5.03
C GLY A 78 10.03 -4.96 -6.00
N PHE A 79 10.21 -6.07 -6.73
CA PHE A 79 11.29 -6.20 -7.71
C PHE A 79 11.30 -5.03 -8.72
N ASP A 80 12.49 -4.66 -9.20
CA ASP A 80 12.64 -3.59 -10.19
C ASP A 80 12.11 -3.99 -11.58
N ALA A 81 11.98 -5.31 -11.83
CA ALA A 81 11.33 -5.85 -13.02
C ALA A 81 10.40 -7.04 -12.71
N ALA A 82 9.29 -7.09 -13.45
CA ALA A 82 8.38 -8.22 -13.59
C ALA A 82 8.74 -8.99 -14.86
N ILE A 83 8.61 -10.31 -14.84
CA ILE A 83 8.68 -11.14 -16.04
C ILE A 83 7.33 -11.81 -16.25
N LEU A 84 6.84 -11.80 -17.49
CA LEU A 84 5.60 -12.47 -17.89
C LEU A 84 5.58 -13.90 -17.34
N PHE A 85 4.47 -14.30 -16.73
CA PHE A 85 4.21 -15.71 -16.42
C PHE A 85 3.72 -16.42 -17.69
N SER A 86 4.60 -17.20 -18.31
CA SER A 86 4.31 -18.04 -19.47
C SER A 86 5.27 -19.24 -19.47
N ASP A 87 5.38 -19.95 -20.60
CA ASP A 87 6.33 -21.03 -20.79
C ASP A 87 7.01 -20.92 -22.17
N ILE A 88 8.24 -21.42 -22.31
CA ILE A 88 8.94 -21.39 -23.60
C ILE A 88 8.26 -22.31 -24.64
N LEU A 89 7.55 -23.34 -24.20
CA LEU A 89 6.96 -24.37 -25.06
C LEU A 89 5.61 -23.98 -25.67
N VAL A 90 5.09 -22.80 -25.36
CA VAL A 90 3.91 -22.25 -26.05
C VAL A 90 4.16 -22.08 -27.56
N ILE A 91 5.42 -21.87 -27.97
CA ILE A 91 5.81 -21.75 -29.38
C ILE A 91 5.66 -23.10 -30.11
N PRO A 92 6.32 -24.21 -29.68
CA PRO A 92 6.04 -25.55 -30.20
C PRO A 92 4.56 -25.93 -30.21
N GLU A 93 3.81 -25.62 -29.15
CA GLU A 93 2.37 -25.88 -29.08
C GLU A 93 1.62 -25.15 -30.21
N ALA A 94 1.87 -23.85 -30.38
CA ALA A 94 1.27 -23.05 -31.44
C ALA A 94 1.66 -23.55 -32.84
N MET A 95 2.88 -24.09 -32.99
CA MET A 95 3.36 -24.69 -34.24
C MET A 95 2.72 -26.05 -34.57
N GLY A 96 1.96 -26.65 -33.64
CA GLY A 96 1.25 -27.90 -33.84
C GLY A 96 1.80 -29.08 -33.03
N GLN A 97 2.65 -28.84 -32.03
CA GLN A 97 3.20 -29.88 -31.16
C GLN A 97 2.89 -29.57 -29.67
N PRO A 98 1.69 -29.93 -29.18
CA PRO A 98 1.30 -29.73 -27.78
C PRO A 98 2.27 -30.39 -26.77
N TYR A 99 2.24 -29.89 -25.53
CA TYR A 99 3.07 -30.38 -24.44
C TYR A 99 2.30 -30.49 -23.13
N PHE A 100 2.78 -31.35 -22.23
CA PHE A 100 2.20 -31.58 -20.91
C PHE A 100 3.30 -31.75 -19.86
N PHE A 101 2.99 -31.42 -18.61
CA PHE A 101 3.89 -31.64 -17.49
C PHE A 101 3.67 -33.03 -16.89
N ARG A 102 4.75 -33.78 -16.70
CA ARG A 102 4.72 -35.09 -16.05
C ARG A 102 4.50 -34.96 -14.55
N GLU A 103 3.79 -35.92 -13.95
CA GLU A 103 3.64 -35.99 -12.49
C GLU A 103 4.98 -36.14 -11.76
N THR A 104 5.92 -36.87 -12.38
CA THR A 104 7.28 -37.11 -11.88
C THR A 104 8.23 -35.91 -12.10
N GLY A 105 7.74 -34.83 -12.73
CA GLY A 105 8.52 -33.65 -13.10
C GLY A 105 9.10 -33.73 -14.51
N GLY A 106 9.30 -32.56 -15.10
CA GLY A 106 9.71 -32.41 -16.50
C GLY A 106 8.51 -32.27 -17.45
N VAL A 107 8.83 -32.11 -18.73
CA VAL A 107 7.86 -31.90 -19.81
C VAL A 107 7.87 -33.09 -20.77
N GLU A 108 6.73 -33.35 -21.37
CA GLU A 108 6.51 -34.31 -22.44
C GLU A 108 5.81 -33.63 -23.61
N MET A 109 6.29 -33.88 -24.83
CA MET A 109 5.62 -33.45 -26.06
C MET A 109 4.62 -34.52 -26.48
N SER A 110 3.46 -34.13 -27.02
CA SER A 110 2.41 -35.07 -27.45
C SER A 110 2.86 -36.03 -28.55
N VAL A 111 3.83 -35.59 -29.36
CA VAL A 111 4.45 -36.35 -30.45
C VAL A 111 5.92 -35.97 -30.47
N LYS A 112 6.82 -36.92 -30.74
CA LYS A 112 8.24 -36.68 -30.98
C LYS A 112 8.46 -36.46 -32.48
N LEU A 113 9.35 -35.53 -32.85
CA LEU A 113 9.72 -35.33 -34.25
C LEU A 113 10.81 -36.33 -34.66
N GLU A 114 10.53 -37.20 -35.63
CA GLU A 114 11.44 -38.29 -36.03
C GLU A 114 11.77 -38.27 -37.53
N SER A 115 11.06 -37.48 -38.33
CA SER A 115 11.19 -37.46 -39.79
C SER A 115 11.04 -36.06 -40.40
N ALA A 116 11.45 -35.93 -41.67
CA ALA A 116 11.23 -34.72 -42.46
C ALA A 116 9.74 -34.36 -42.58
N ALA A 117 8.86 -35.37 -42.67
CA ALA A 117 7.42 -35.15 -42.71
C ALA A 117 6.88 -34.55 -41.41
N ASP A 118 7.48 -34.87 -40.25
CA ASP A 118 7.08 -34.29 -38.96
C ASP A 118 7.44 -32.82 -38.89
N ILE A 119 8.66 -32.46 -39.30
CA ILE A 119 9.12 -31.07 -39.36
C ILE A 119 8.31 -30.27 -40.38
N ALA A 120 8.00 -30.85 -41.54
CA ALA A 120 7.20 -30.21 -42.58
C ALA A 120 5.80 -29.82 -42.09
N ARG A 121 5.18 -30.63 -41.21
CA ARG A 121 3.84 -30.38 -40.63
C ARG A 121 3.78 -29.20 -39.65
N LEU A 122 4.91 -28.76 -39.11
CA LEU A 122 4.95 -27.59 -38.23
C LEU A 122 4.60 -26.31 -39.00
N SER A 123 3.66 -25.54 -38.47
CA SER A 123 3.14 -24.30 -39.08
C SER A 123 3.62 -23.06 -38.32
N VAL A 124 3.94 -21.99 -39.03
CA VAL A 124 4.34 -20.69 -38.44
C VAL A 124 3.28 -19.59 -38.68
N GLU A 125 2.26 -19.89 -39.47
CA GLU A 125 1.26 -18.94 -39.98
C GLU A 125 0.32 -18.46 -38.87
N ALA A 126 -0.13 -19.35 -38.00
CA ALA A 126 -1.12 -19.06 -36.96
C ALA A 126 -0.52 -18.72 -35.58
N ILE A 127 0.78 -18.39 -35.51
CA ILE A 127 1.46 -18.09 -34.24
C ILE A 127 0.80 -16.91 -33.53
N GLU A 128 0.50 -15.83 -34.26
CA GLU A 128 -0.06 -14.61 -33.68
C GLU A 128 -1.48 -14.84 -33.14
N GLU A 129 -2.29 -15.57 -33.90
CA GLU A 129 -3.65 -15.95 -33.50
C GLU A 129 -3.63 -16.86 -32.26
N LYS A 130 -2.84 -17.94 -32.29
CA LYS A 130 -2.83 -18.95 -31.22
C LYS A 130 -2.22 -18.44 -29.92
N LEU A 131 -1.31 -17.48 -29.98
CA LEU A 131 -0.64 -16.90 -28.81
C LEU A 131 -1.22 -15.54 -28.38
N GLN A 132 -2.39 -15.17 -28.90
CA GLN A 132 -3.04 -13.90 -28.56
C GLN A 132 -3.32 -13.75 -27.06
N TYR A 133 -3.55 -14.85 -26.34
CA TYR A 133 -3.72 -14.84 -24.88
C TYR A 133 -2.50 -14.25 -24.14
N VAL A 134 -1.30 -14.32 -24.72
CA VAL A 134 -0.09 -13.71 -24.15
C VAL A 134 -0.15 -12.19 -24.25
N VAL A 135 -0.60 -11.66 -25.39
CA VAL A 135 -0.80 -10.22 -25.58
C VAL A 135 -1.85 -9.72 -24.59
N GLU A 136 -2.96 -10.44 -24.45
CA GLU A 136 -4.00 -10.09 -23.48
C GLU A 136 -3.45 -10.05 -22.04
N ALA A 137 -2.64 -11.03 -21.64
CA ALA A 137 -2.02 -11.05 -20.31
C ALA A 137 -1.14 -9.80 -20.11
N LEU A 138 -0.30 -9.48 -21.11
CA LEU A 138 0.58 -8.31 -21.08
C LEU A 138 -0.21 -7.00 -20.97
N THR A 139 -1.34 -6.87 -21.69
CA THR A 139 -2.21 -5.67 -21.60
C THR A 139 -2.86 -5.48 -20.23
N ARG A 140 -3.00 -6.55 -19.44
CA ARG A 140 -3.50 -6.52 -18.05
C ARG A 140 -2.38 -6.23 -17.06
N ILE A 141 -1.18 -6.77 -17.32
CA ILE A 141 0.00 -6.58 -16.46
C ILE A 141 0.52 -5.15 -16.55
N LYS A 142 0.68 -4.60 -17.76
CA LYS A 142 1.40 -3.33 -17.97
C LYS A 142 0.80 -2.16 -17.17
N PRO A 143 -0.52 -1.92 -17.14
CA PRO A 143 -1.10 -0.84 -16.34
C PRO A 143 -0.92 -1.04 -14.83
N ALA A 144 -0.98 -2.30 -14.35
CA ALA A 144 -0.84 -2.64 -12.94
C ALA A 144 0.59 -2.43 -12.38
N LEU A 145 1.59 -2.25 -13.26
CA LEU A 145 2.96 -1.92 -12.85
C LEU A 145 3.18 -0.40 -12.70
N HIS A 146 2.19 0.44 -12.99
CA HIS A 146 2.19 1.90 -12.81
C HIS A 146 3.42 2.64 -13.38
N ASN A 147 4.05 2.09 -14.42
CA ASN A 147 5.34 2.56 -14.97
C ASN A 147 6.50 2.62 -13.94
N GLN A 148 6.38 2.00 -12.77
CA GLN A 148 7.43 1.97 -11.75
C GLN A 148 8.32 0.73 -11.83
N THR A 149 7.81 -0.36 -12.39
CA THR A 149 8.50 -1.65 -12.56
C THR A 149 8.61 -2.00 -14.04
N ALA A 150 9.78 -2.45 -14.50
CA ALA A 150 9.96 -2.88 -15.88
C ALA A 150 9.21 -4.19 -16.15
N LEU A 151 8.68 -4.38 -17.36
CA LEU A 151 8.03 -5.62 -17.78
C LEU A 151 8.90 -6.36 -18.79
N ILE A 152 9.24 -7.61 -18.51
CA ILE A 152 10.09 -8.47 -19.34
C ILE A 152 9.20 -9.50 -20.05
N GLY A 153 9.23 -9.47 -21.39
CA GLY A 153 8.76 -10.57 -22.23
C GLY A 153 9.85 -11.63 -22.41
N PHE A 154 9.50 -12.83 -22.86
CA PHE A 154 10.52 -13.86 -23.09
C PHE A 154 10.12 -14.93 -24.10
N ALA A 155 11.13 -15.69 -24.55
CA ALA A 155 10.98 -16.90 -25.36
C ALA A 155 12.17 -17.87 -25.15
N GLY A 156 12.02 -19.11 -25.59
CA GLY A 156 13.15 -20.06 -25.69
C GLY A 156 13.97 -19.81 -26.96
N SER A 157 15.27 -20.14 -26.92
CA SER A 157 16.12 -20.15 -28.11
C SER A 157 15.67 -21.24 -29.10
N PRO A 158 15.90 -21.09 -30.42
CA PRO A 158 15.62 -22.15 -31.40
C PRO A 158 16.30 -23.48 -31.05
N TRP A 159 17.55 -23.46 -30.59
CA TRP A 159 18.26 -24.66 -30.12
C TRP A 159 17.53 -25.34 -28.96
N THR A 160 17.24 -24.59 -27.89
CA THR A 160 16.56 -25.13 -26.71
C THR A 160 15.18 -25.68 -27.07
N LEU A 161 14.39 -24.99 -27.89
CA LEU A 161 13.08 -25.49 -28.33
C LEU A 161 13.22 -26.76 -29.18
N ALA A 162 14.12 -26.78 -30.16
CA ALA A 162 14.35 -27.95 -31.00
C ALA A 162 14.72 -29.19 -30.19
N THR A 163 15.52 -29.04 -29.13
CA THR A 163 15.86 -30.17 -28.25
C THR A 163 14.63 -30.76 -27.56
N PHE A 164 13.69 -29.95 -27.06
CA PHE A 164 12.43 -30.48 -26.50
C PHE A 164 11.61 -31.22 -27.57
N MET A 165 11.51 -30.63 -28.76
CA MET A 165 10.70 -31.16 -29.86
C MET A 165 11.22 -32.49 -30.42
N LEU A 166 12.55 -32.63 -30.56
CA LEU A 166 13.22 -33.83 -31.09
C LEU A 166 13.38 -34.93 -30.04
N GLU A 167 13.54 -34.58 -28.77
CA GLU A 167 13.61 -35.57 -27.69
C GLU A 167 12.21 -36.05 -27.25
N GLY A 168 11.16 -35.33 -27.62
CA GLY A 168 9.79 -35.60 -27.15
C GLY A 168 9.56 -35.14 -25.71
N GLY A 169 10.37 -34.22 -25.18
CA GLY A 169 10.25 -33.69 -23.82
C GLY A 169 11.59 -33.38 -23.15
N SER A 170 11.59 -33.37 -21.83
CA SER A 170 12.82 -33.18 -21.03
C SER A 170 13.80 -34.35 -21.23
N SER A 171 15.05 -34.03 -21.58
CA SER A 171 16.15 -34.97 -21.76
C SER A 171 17.41 -34.46 -21.03
N LYS A 172 18.33 -35.37 -20.72
CA LYS A 172 19.63 -35.03 -20.09
C LYS A 172 20.78 -34.95 -21.09
N ASN A 173 20.63 -35.59 -22.26
CA ASN A 173 21.73 -35.86 -23.17
C ASN A 173 21.50 -35.33 -24.59
N PHE A 174 20.26 -34.95 -24.94
CA PHE A 174 19.88 -34.33 -26.23
C PHE A 174 20.42 -35.06 -27.48
N GLN A 175 20.41 -36.41 -27.42
CA GLN A 175 21.06 -37.25 -28.42
C GLN A 175 20.42 -37.14 -29.80
N ASN A 176 19.09 -37.00 -29.90
CA ASN A 176 18.40 -36.91 -31.19
C ASN A 176 18.70 -35.57 -31.87
N ALA A 177 18.72 -34.47 -31.09
CA ALA A 177 19.11 -33.16 -31.62
C ALA A 177 20.56 -33.15 -32.12
N ALA A 178 21.49 -33.71 -31.33
CA ALA A 178 22.89 -33.83 -31.72
C ALA A 178 23.07 -34.75 -32.94
N GLN A 179 22.34 -35.87 -33.01
CA GLN A 179 22.39 -36.78 -34.15
C GLN A 179 21.88 -36.11 -35.43
N LEU A 180 20.69 -35.50 -35.38
CA LEU A 180 20.09 -34.86 -36.56
C LEU A 180 20.96 -33.72 -37.09
N SER A 181 21.52 -32.89 -36.20
CA SER A 181 22.43 -31.80 -36.58
C SER A 181 23.67 -32.26 -37.36
N ARG A 182 24.09 -33.52 -37.19
CA ARG A 182 25.26 -34.11 -37.88
C ARG A 182 24.88 -34.96 -39.08
N SER A 183 23.82 -35.78 -38.96
CA SER A 183 23.43 -36.72 -40.01
C SER A 183 22.65 -36.06 -41.14
N ASP A 184 21.85 -35.04 -40.83
CA ASP A 184 21.12 -34.24 -41.82
C ASP A 184 21.05 -32.76 -41.39
N PRO A 185 22.15 -32.00 -41.58
CA PRO A 185 22.20 -30.60 -41.18
C PRO A 185 21.17 -29.72 -41.89
N HIS A 186 20.77 -30.09 -43.12
CA HIS A 186 19.76 -29.33 -43.87
C HIS A 186 18.40 -29.43 -43.19
N LEU A 187 17.97 -30.65 -42.84
CA LEU A 187 16.70 -30.85 -42.14
C LEU A 187 16.71 -30.22 -40.75
N PHE A 188 17.84 -30.27 -40.04
CA PHE A 188 17.99 -29.59 -38.75
C PHE A 188 17.85 -28.07 -38.88
N HIS A 189 18.51 -27.47 -39.89
CA HIS A 189 18.38 -26.04 -40.18
C HIS A 189 16.96 -25.65 -40.60
N GLU A 190 16.22 -26.50 -41.30
CA GLU A 190 14.82 -26.25 -41.63
C GLU A 190 13.97 -26.10 -40.35
N LEU A 191 14.16 -26.98 -39.37
CA LEU A 191 13.49 -26.87 -38.07
C LEU A 191 13.88 -25.58 -37.33
N LEU A 192 15.17 -25.27 -37.27
CA LEU A 192 15.66 -24.05 -36.61
C LEU A 192 15.17 -22.77 -37.30
N GLN A 193 15.05 -22.77 -38.64
CA GLN A 193 14.49 -21.65 -39.39
C GLN A 193 13.01 -21.42 -39.03
N LYS A 194 12.20 -22.50 -38.97
CA LYS A 194 10.80 -22.40 -38.56
C LYS A 194 10.66 -21.85 -37.14
N LEU A 195 11.48 -22.36 -36.21
CA LEU A 195 11.50 -21.87 -34.82
C LEU A 195 11.95 -20.41 -34.73
N THR A 196 12.96 -20.01 -35.50
CA THR A 196 13.45 -18.63 -35.57
C THR A 196 12.34 -17.68 -36.03
N ILE A 197 11.58 -18.05 -37.07
CA ILE A 197 10.44 -17.25 -37.56
C ILE A 197 9.35 -17.16 -36.48
N ALA A 198 8.95 -18.29 -35.90
CA ALA A 198 7.90 -18.33 -34.87
C ALA A 198 8.28 -17.52 -33.62
N THR A 199 9.50 -17.68 -33.12
CA THR A 199 10.02 -16.93 -31.97
C THR A 199 10.12 -15.43 -32.26
N THR A 200 10.53 -15.05 -33.47
CA THR A 200 10.60 -13.63 -33.87
C THR A 200 9.21 -13.00 -33.84
N ARG A 201 8.21 -13.63 -34.45
CA ARG A 201 6.81 -13.16 -34.44
C ARG A 201 6.28 -13.05 -33.02
N TYR A 202 6.48 -14.08 -32.20
CA TYR A 202 6.04 -14.10 -30.81
C TYR A 202 6.64 -12.97 -29.97
N LEU A 203 7.95 -12.73 -30.09
CA LEU A 203 8.61 -11.62 -29.38
C LEU A 203 8.14 -10.25 -29.90
N GLN A 204 7.88 -10.10 -31.20
CA GLN A 204 7.32 -8.86 -31.77
C GLN A 204 5.91 -8.57 -31.22
N MET A 205 5.08 -9.59 -31.00
CA MET A 205 3.78 -9.43 -30.35
C MET A 205 3.92 -8.90 -28.92
N GLN A 206 4.87 -9.47 -28.14
CA GLN A 206 5.11 -9.03 -26.78
C GLN A 206 5.62 -7.58 -26.72
N ILE A 207 6.53 -7.20 -27.64
CA ILE A 207 7.02 -5.81 -27.78
C ILE A 207 5.85 -4.86 -28.10
N SER A 208 5.00 -5.23 -29.04
CA SER A 208 3.81 -4.43 -29.42
C SER A 208 2.82 -4.30 -28.26
N ALA A 209 2.77 -5.28 -27.36
CA ALA A 209 1.96 -5.25 -26.14
C ALA A 209 2.60 -4.42 -24.99
N GLY A 210 3.81 -3.88 -25.19
CA GLY A 210 4.42 -2.88 -24.30
C GLY A 210 5.41 -3.43 -23.27
N VAL A 211 6.02 -4.60 -23.50
CA VAL A 211 7.17 -5.03 -22.67
C VAL A 211 8.33 -4.03 -22.81
N ASP A 212 9.08 -3.82 -21.74
CA ASP A 212 10.23 -2.91 -21.71
C ASP A 212 11.53 -3.58 -22.16
N ALA A 213 11.61 -4.91 -22.10
CA ALA A 213 12.71 -5.73 -22.61
C ALA A 213 12.22 -7.14 -22.94
N VAL A 214 13.01 -7.89 -23.70
CA VAL A 214 12.77 -9.32 -23.94
C VAL A 214 13.97 -10.18 -23.58
N GLN A 215 13.73 -11.37 -23.04
CA GLN A 215 14.79 -12.34 -22.73
C GLN A 215 14.66 -13.60 -23.60
N ILE A 216 15.76 -14.02 -24.22
CA ILE A 216 15.87 -15.29 -24.94
C ILE A 216 16.60 -16.28 -24.04
N PHE A 217 15.92 -17.37 -23.68
CA PHE A 217 16.45 -18.43 -22.83
C PHE A 217 17.04 -19.56 -23.67
N ASP A 218 18.37 -19.61 -23.76
CA ASP A 218 19.11 -20.76 -24.29
C ASP A 218 19.54 -21.69 -23.13
N SER A 219 18.55 -22.38 -22.57
CA SER A 219 18.72 -23.16 -21.33
C SER A 219 19.55 -24.43 -21.51
N HIS A 220 19.70 -24.90 -22.75
CA HIS A 220 20.49 -26.10 -23.10
C HIS A 220 21.79 -25.74 -23.84
N GLY A 221 22.25 -24.48 -23.77
CA GLY A 221 23.50 -24.05 -24.39
C GLY A 221 24.75 -24.70 -23.79
N ASP A 222 24.69 -25.18 -22.54
CA ASP A 222 25.78 -25.90 -21.86
C ASP A 222 26.08 -27.28 -22.44
N HIS A 223 25.24 -27.77 -23.35
CA HIS A 223 25.44 -29.02 -24.09
C HIS A 223 26.11 -28.84 -25.45
N LEU A 224 26.39 -27.60 -25.87
CA LEU A 224 27.12 -27.29 -27.09
C LEU A 224 28.60 -27.07 -26.78
N LEU A 225 29.50 -27.59 -27.62
CA LEU A 225 30.89 -27.19 -27.55
C LEU A 225 31.02 -25.69 -27.90
N PRO A 226 32.00 -24.96 -27.34
CA PRO A 226 32.22 -23.56 -27.71
C PRO A 226 32.39 -23.35 -29.23
N THR A 227 32.93 -24.34 -29.95
CA THR A 227 33.10 -24.30 -31.42
C THR A 227 31.80 -24.56 -32.20
N GLU A 228 30.79 -25.15 -31.56
CA GLU A 228 29.49 -25.49 -32.18
C GLU A 228 28.40 -24.45 -31.83
N PHE A 229 28.57 -23.71 -30.72
CA PHE A 229 27.56 -22.82 -30.16
C PHE A 229 27.00 -21.83 -31.19
N TYR A 230 27.87 -21.13 -31.91
CA TYR A 230 27.41 -20.10 -32.85
C TYR A 230 26.56 -20.69 -33.97
N GLU A 231 27.00 -21.77 -34.61
CA GLU A 231 26.27 -22.35 -35.75
C GLU A 231 24.94 -23.01 -35.33
N LEU A 232 24.92 -23.68 -34.18
CA LEU A 232 23.74 -24.44 -33.73
C LEU A 232 22.76 -23.62 -32.88
N SER A 233 23.18 -22.48 -32.32
CA SER A 233 22.33 -21.63 -31.47
C SER A 233 22.51 -20.13 -31.73
N GLY A 234 23.74 -19.62 -31.62
CA GLY A 234 24.02 -18.17 -31.65
C GLY A 234 23.55 -17.45 -32.92
N ARG A 235 23.75 -18.04 -34.10
CA ARG A 235 23.31 -17.54 -35.40
C ARG A 235 21.80 -17.34 -35.46
N TRP A 236 21.03 -18.30 -34.94
CA TRP A 236 19.57 -18.25 -34.96
C TRP A 236 19.03 -17.19 -33.98
N MET A 237 19.68 -17.04 -32.83
CA MET A 237 19.38 -15.94 -31.90
C MET A 237 19.73 -14.58 -32.50
N ARG A 238 20.81 -14.47 -33.29
CA ARG A 238 21.13 -13.26 -34.05
C ARG A 238 20.02 -12.91 -35.04
N GLU A 239 19.54 -13.88 -35.83
CA GLU A 239 18.45 -13.65 -36.79
C GLU A 239 17.17 -13.15 -36.08
N ILE A 240 16.85 -13.69 -34.90
CA ILE A 240 15.75 -13.18 -34.06
C ILE A 240 16.01 -11.72 -33.68
N ILE A 241 17.18 -11.42 -33.08
CA ILE A 241 17.54 -10.08 -32.58
C ILE A 241 17.49 -9.03 -33.71
N GLU A 242 18.01 -9.36 -34.89
CA GLU A 242 17.93 -8.51 -36.07
C GLU A 242 16.47 -8.26 -36.49
N GLY A 243 15.63 -9.29 -36.44
CA GLY A 243 14.19 -9.21 -36.70
C GLY A 243 13.39 -8.33 -35.71
N LEU A 244 13.87 -8.12 -34.48
CA LEU A 244 13.24 -7.25 -33.49
C LEU A 244 13.51 -5.76 -33.70
N ARG A 245 14.47 -5.42 -34.58
CA ARG A 245 14.81 -4.03 -35.00
C ARG A 245 15.17 -3.08 -33.86
N LYS A 246 15.79 -3.59 -32.78
CA LYS A 246 16.26 -2.81 -31.62
C LYS A 246 15.17 -1.97 -30.94
N GLN A 247 13.90 -2.38 -31.00
CA GLN A 247 12.79 -1.66 -30.37
C GLN A 247 12.89 -1.65 -28.83
N VAL A 248 13.39 -2.74 -28.25
CA VAL A 248 13.63 -2.89 -26.81
C VAL A 248 14.97 -3.60 -26.58
N PRO A 249 15.59 -3.49 -25.40
CA PRO A 249 16.77 -4.28 -25.05
C PRO A 249 16.46 -5.78 -25.08
N VAL A 250 17.41 -6.56 -25.61
CA VAL A 250 17.38 -8.02 -25.65
C VAL A 250 18.41 -8.58 -24.67
N ILE A 251 17.94 -9.47 -23.81
CA ILE A 251 18.74 -10.22 -22.85
C ILE A 251 18.93 -11.64 -23.40
N LEU A 252 20.18 -12.05 -23.60
CA LEU A 252 20.52 -13.43 -23.91
C LEU A 252 20.84 -14.16 -22.60
N PHE A 253 20.18 -15.27 -22.27
CA PHE A 253 20.63 -16.14 -21.17
C PHE A 253 21.02 -17.49 -21.75
N SER A 254 22.33 -17.77 -21.84
CA SER A 254 22.87 -19.04 -22.34
C SER A 254 23.65 -19.75 -21.25
N LYS A 255 23.05 -20.80 -20.67
CA LYS A 255 23.62 -21.50 -19.51
C LYS A 255 24.97 -22.12 -19.89
N GLY A 256 25.98 -21.97 -19.03
CA GLY A 256 27.31 -22.58 -19.14
C GLY A 256 28.13 -22.19 -20.37
N THR A 257 27.62 -21.32 -21.24
CA THR A 257 28.24 -21.00 -22.53
C THR A 257 29.38 -20.01 -22.35
N ARG A 258 30.56 -20.35 -22.88
CA ARG A 258 31.78 -19.50 -22.84
C ARG A 258 32.30 -19.10 -24.24
N ASP A 259 31.51 -19.32 -25.29
CA ASP A 259 31.82 -18.76 -26.61
C ASP A 259 31.49 -17.26 -26.64
N TRP A 260 32.36 -16.45 -26.05
CA TRP A 260 32.19 -15.00 -25.93
C TRP A 260 32.11 -14.31 -27.30
N ALA A 261 32.81 -14.83 -28.31
CA ALA A 261 32.77 -14.29 -29.66
C ALA A 261 31.43 -14.58 -30.33
N GLY A 262 30.92 -15.81 -30.22
CA GLY A 262 29.59 -16.17 -30.70
C GLY A 262 28.47 -15.40 -30.00
N ILE A 263 28.56 -15.23 -28.67
CA ILE A 263 27.63 -14.41 -27.88
C ILE A 263 27.65 -12.95 -28.38
N ALA A 264 28.83 -12.34 -28.52
CA ALA A 264 28.96 -10.98 -29.01
C ALA A 264 28.39 -10.81 -30.44
N ALA A 265 28.58 -11.82 -31.28
CA ALA A 265 28.07 -11.84 -32.65
C ALA A 265 26.54 -11.95 -32.74
N THR A 266 25.82 -12.23 -31.64
CA THR A 266 24.34 -12.22 -31.62
C THR A 266 23.75 -10.80 -31.69
N GLY A 267 24.49 -9.79 -31.23
CA GLY A 267 24.01 -8.40 -31.17
C GLY A 267 23.07 -8.09 -29.99
N ALA A 268 22.96 -8.98 -29.00
CA ALA A 268 22.21 -8.70 -27.76
C ALA A 268 22.83 -7.53 -26.96
N GLN A 269 22.02 -6.87 -26.14
CA GLN A 269 22.49 -5.76 -25.27
C GLN A 269 22.91 -6.26 -23.89
N VAL A 270 22.29 -7.34 -23.41
CA VAL A 270 22.55 -7.90 -22.08
C VAL A 270 22.87 -9.38 -22.19
N ILE A 271 23.88 -9.83 -21.47
CA ILE A 271 24.17 -11.27 -21.27
C ILE A 271 23.84 -11.69 -19.83
N GLY A 272 22.95 -12.66 -19.69
CA GLY A 272 22.72 -13.36 -18.44
C GLY A 272 23.72 -14.50 -18.27
N VAL A 273 24.46 -14.48 -17.17
CA VAL A 273 25.45 -15.52 -16.82
C VAL A 273 25.02 -16.27 -15.56
N ASP A 274 25.35 -17.57 -15.52
CA ASP A 274 25.11 -18.39 -14.34
C ASP A 274 26.22 -18.25 -13.27
N HIS A 275 26.03 -18.94 -12.15
CA HIS A 275 26.91 -18.89 -10.98
C HIS A 275 28.28 -19.54 -11.21
N GLY A 276 28.47 -20.30 -12.29
CA GLY A 276 29.74 -20.89 -12.70
C GLY A 276 30.64 -19.95 -13.51
N ILE A 277 30.18 -18.74 -13.82
CA ILE A 277 30.92 -17.70 -14.56
C ILE A 277 31.02 -16.47 -13.68
N SER A 278 32.23 -15.99 -13.39
CA SER A 278 32.38 -14.76 -12.61
C SER A 278 31.97 -13.53 -13.44
N LEU A 279 31.37 -12.52 -12.80
CA LEU A 279 31.00 -11.27 -13.48
C LEU A 279 32.22 -10.54 -14.07
N ALA A 280 33.39 -10.67 -13.43
CA ALA A 280 34.65 -10.14 -13.92
C ALA A 280 35.13 -10.82 -15.22
N GLU A 281 34.96 -12.13 -15.33
CA GLU A 281 35.26 -12.88 -16.56
C GLU A 281 34.40 -12.39 -17.72
N ALA A 282 33.07 -12.32 -17.51
CA ALA A 282 32.14 -11.86 -18.53
C ALA A 282 32.45 -10.41 -18.97
N SER A 283 32.67 -9.51 -18.01
CA SER A 283 32.99 -8.10 -18.25
C SER A 283 34.30 -7.90 -19.03
N THR A 284 35.32 -8.76 -18.79
CA THR A 284 36.62 -8.67 -19.47
C THR A 284 36.58 -9.24 -20.89
N LYS A 285 35.78 -10.28 -21.13
CA LYS A 285 35.76 -11.02 -22.40
C LYS A 285 34.76 -10.49 -23.40
N LEU A 286 33.73 -9.78 -22.95
CA LEU A 286 32.72 -9.19 -23.82
C LEU A 286 33.07 -7.75 -24.23
N PRO A 287 32.55 -7.28 -25.37
CA PRO A 287 32.65 -5.88 -25.73
C PRO A 287 32.06 -4.95 -24.65
N THR A 288 32.66 -3.78 -24.47
CA THR A 288 32.31 -2.83 -23.39
C THR A 288 30.90 -2.26 -23.45
N HIS A 289 30.13 -2.54 -24.51
CA HIS A 289 28.73 -2.11 -24.64
C HIS A 289 27.74 -3.10 -24.04
N PHE A 290 28.16 -4.32 -23.71
CA PHE A 290 27.29 -5.31 -23.08
C PHE A 290 27.04 -4.96 -21.61
N ALA A 291 25.78 -5.06 -21.20
CA ALA A 291 25.41 -5.20 -19.80
C ALA A 291 25.47 -6.68 -19.38
N VAL A 292 25.69 -6.94 -18.09
CA VAL A 292 25.74 -8.29 -17.51
C VAL A 292 24.60 -8.47 -16.51
N GLN A 293 23.89 -9.59 -16.61
CA GLN A 293 22.85 -10.01 -15.69
C GLN A 293 23.28 -11.25 -14.90
N GLY A 294 23.00 -11.28 -13.59
CA GLY A 294 23.33 -12.40 -12.71
C GLY A 294 24.12 -11.99 -11.46
N ASN A 295 24.75 -12.90 -10.74
CA ASN A 295 24.83 -14.34 -11.03
C ASN A 295 24.72 -15.19 -9.76
N LEU A 296 24.03 -14.70 -8.72
CA LEU A 296 23.97 -15.35 -7.41
C LEU A 296 23.52 -16.81 -7.52
N GLU A 297 24.22 -17.69 -6.81
CA GLU A 297 23.87 -19.09 -6.83
C GLU A 297 22.56 -19.36 -6.06
N PRO A 298 21.56 -20.04 -6.67
CA PRO A 298 20.27 -20.24 -6.02
C PRO A 298 20.31 -21.08 -4.73
N ARG A 299 21.39 -21.84 -4.48
CA ARG A 299 21.55 -22.60 -3.22
C ARG A 299 21.51 -21.70 -1.99
N HIS A 300 21.94 -20.44 -2.11
CA HIS A 300 21.85 -19.45 -1.03
C HIS A 300 20.41 -19.16 -0.62
N LEU A 301 19.43 -19.35 -1.51
CA LEU A 301 18.02 -19.18 -1.16
C LEU A 301 17.46 -20.37 -0.37
N VAL A 302 18.12 -21.53 -0.37
CA VAL A 302 17.62 -22.77 0.23
C VAL A 302 18.40 -23.14 1.49
N GLN A 303 19.73 -23.14 1.38
CA GLN A 303 20.62 -23.74 2.37
C GLN A 303 21.17 -22.74 3.38
N SER A 304 21.22 -21.45 3.02
CA SER A 304 21.82 -20.41 3.86
C SER A 304 20.83 -19.84 4.89
N THR A 305 21.40 -19.12 5.86
CA THR A 305 20.68 -18.15 6.69
C THR A 305 20.47 -16.83 5.91
N PRO A 306 19.56 -15.94 6.35
CA PRO A 306 19.39 -14.62 5.75
C PRO A 306 20.68 -13.79 5.72
N ILE A 307 21.50 -13.87 6.77
CA ILE A 307 22.77 -13.14 6.87
C ILE A 307 23.76 -13.64 5.81
N GLU A 308 23.93 -14.96 5.70
CA GLU A 308 24.81 -15.56 4.68
C GLU A 308 24.34 -15.23 3.26
N ALA A 309 23.03 -15.24 3.00
CA ALA A 309 22.48 -14.85 1.70
C ALA A 309 22.74 -13.37 1.37
N TYR A 310 22.63 -12.50 2.37
CA TYR A 310 22.95 -11.08 2.26
C TYR A 310 24.45 -10.84 2.01
N GLU A 311 25.33 -11.52 2.74
CA GLU A 311 26.79 -11.41 2.59
C GLU A 311 27.27 -11.93 1.23
N ALA A 312 26.75 -13.07 0.78
CA ALA A 312 27.04 -13.61 -0.56
C ALA A 312 26.61 -12.62 -1.65
N THR A 313 25.44 -12.00 -1.48
CA THR A 313 24.94 -10.97 -2.40
C THR A 313 25.82 -9.73 -2.39
N ASN A 314 26.20 -9.23 -1.22
CA ASN A 314 27.08 -8.08 -1.10
C ASN A 314 28.45 -8.32 -1.72
N THR A 315 29.00 -9.53 -1.60
CA THR A 315 30.26 -9.90 -2.25
C THR A 315 30.17 -9.71 -3.76
N ILE A 316 29.06 -10.13 -4.38
CA ILE A 316 28.80 -9.94 -5.81
C ILE A 316 28.68 -8.45 -6.13
N ILE A 317 27.86 -7.70 -5.38
CA ILE A 317 27.63 -6.26 -5.61
C ILE A 317 28.92 -5.44 -5.48
N GLN A 318 29.79 -5.77 -4.51
CA GLN A 318 31.08 -5.11 -4.35
C GLN A 318 32.05 -5.45 -5.48
N SER A 319 32.03 -6.69 -5.99
CA SER A 319 32.93 -7.11 -7.09
C SER A 319 32.71 -6.34 -8.40
N ILE A 320 31.52 -5.78 -8.58
CA ILE A 320 31.11 -5.01 -9.76
C ILE A 320 30.88 -3.52 -9.47
N ARG A 321 31.26 -3.06 -8.28
CA ARG A 321 31.07 -1.66 -7.87
C ARG A 321 31.82 -0.71 -8.82
N GLY A 322 31.10 0.28 -9.33
CA GLY A 322 31.64 1.26 -10.29
C GLY A 322 31.65 0.77 -11.75
N GLN A 323 31.27 -0.48 -12.02
CA GLN A 323 31.01 -0.94 -13.38
C GLN A 323 29.63 -0.43 -13.86
N ARG A 324 29.49 -0.30 -15.18
CA ARG A 324 28.22 0.06 -15.82
C ARG A 324 27.44 -1.21 -16.17
N GLY A 325 26.12 -1.07 -16.31
CA GLY A 325 25.31 -2.11 -16.92
C GLY A 325 25.29 -3.45 -16.17
N HIS A 326 25.01 -3.45 -14.87
CA HIS A 326 24.75 -4.68 -14.14
C HIS A 326 23.27 -4.78 -13.75
N ILE A 327 22.65 -5.92 -14.04
CA ILE A 327 21.32 -6.30 -13.56
C ILE A 327 21.49 -7.45 -12.58
N PHE A 328 21.18 -7.23 -11.30
CA PHE A 328 21.29 -8.30 -10.33
C PHE A 328 20.19 -9.35 -10.58
N ASN A 329 20.61 -10.60 -10.67
CA ASN A 329 19.73 -11.76 -10.78
C ASN A 329 20.43 -13.00 -10.18
N LEU A 330 19.69 -14.08 -10.05
CA LEU A 330 20.25 -15.40 -9.79
C LEU A 330 20.92 -15.95 -11.06
N GLY A 331 21.81 -16.92 -10.90
CA GLY A 331 22.39 -17.68 -12.01
C GLY A 331 21.46 -18.78 -12.55
N HIS A 332 20.33 -19.05 -11.90
CA HIS A 332 19.28 -19.95 -12.36
C HIS A 332 17.96 -19.59 -11.65
N GLY A 333 16.82 -20.13 -12.08
CA GLY A 333 15.52 -19.85 -11.47
C GLY A 333 15.40 -20.24 -9.99
N VAL A 334 14.59 -19.49 -9.23
CA VAL A 334 14.31 -19.70 -7.80
C VAL A 334 13.84 -21.15 -7.55
N PRO A 335 14.54 -21.90 -6.67
CA PRO A 335 14.12 -23.24 -6.27
C PRO A 335 12.77 -23.22 -5.52
N PRO A 336 11.88 -24.22 -5.72
CA PRO A 336 10.60 -24.31 -4.99
C PRO A 336 10.75 -24.36 -3.46
N THR A 337 11.88 -24.87 -2.97
CA THR A 337 12.22 -25.03 -1.56
C THR A 337 12.95 -23.82 -0.96
N SER A 338 13.02 -22.71 -1.70
CA SER A 338 13.65 -21.47 -1.22
C SER A 338 12.91 -20.88 -0.02
N LYS A 339 13.65 -20.18 0.82
CA LYS A 339 13.17 -19.45 1.99
C LYS A 339 12.84 -18.01 1.61
N LEU A 340 11.65 -17.52 1.96
CA LEU A 340 11.20 -16.17 1.61
C LEU A 340 12.08 -15.10 2.27
N GLU A 341 12.54 -15.37 3.49
CA GLU A 341 13.47 -14.54 4.26
C GLU A 341 14.83 -14.40 3.56
N ASN A 342 15.31 -15.44 2.87
CA ASN A 342 16.55 -15.35 2.11
C ASN A 342 16.38 -14.51 0.84
N ILE A 343 15.23 -14.62 0.16
CA ILE A 343 14.90 -13.74 -0.98
C ILE A 343 14.86 -12.28 -0.53
N ALA A 344 14.23 -12.00 0.61
CA ALA A 344 14.18 -10.67 1.20
C ALA A 344 15.58 -10.14 1.59
N ALA A 345 16.44 -11.02 2.13
CA ALA A 345 17.81 -10.65 2.47
C ALA A 345 18.66 -10.32 1.24
N VAL A 346 18.51 -11.07 0.14
CA VAL A 346 19.16 -10.74 -1.14
C VAL A 346 18.69 -9.37 -1.64
N LEU A 347 17.39 -9.06 -1.57
CA LEU A 347 16.87 -7.75 -1.96
C LEU A 347 17.45 -6.62 -1.10
N ALA A 348 17.49 -6.81 0.22
CA ALA A 348 18.08 -5.84 1.13
C ALA A 348 19.54 -5.56 0.78
N ALA A 349 20.33 -6.59 0.47
CA ALA A 349 21.73 -6.43 0.05
C ALA A 349 21.86 -5.61 -1.25
N VAL A 350 21.08 -5.93 -2.28
CA VAL A 350 21.12 -5.16 -3.54
C VAL A 350 20.68 -3.70 -3.33
N ARG A 351 19.73 -3.47 -2.43
CA ARG A 351 19.21 -2.14 -2.10
C ARG A 351 20.06 -1.38 -1.07
N ASN A 352 21.12 -1.99 -0.55
CA ASN A 352 21.97 -1.44 0.51
C ASN A 352 21.17 -1.10 1.79
N GLU A 353 20.20 -1.95 2.13
CA GLU A 353 19.36 -1.85 3.34
C GLU A 353 19.94 -2.68 4.49
N PRO A 354 20.01 -2.16 5.73
CA PRO A 354 20.57 -2.89 6.86
C PRO A 354 19.66 -4.05 7.32
N LEU A 355 20.27 -5.19 7.65
CA LEU A 355 19.58 -6.29 8.33
C LEU A 355 19.37 -6.00 9.83
N SER A 356 18.29 -6.53 10.42
CA SER A 356 18.12 -6.53 11.89
C SER A 356 19.04 -7.56 12.57
N THR A 357 19.13 -7.51 13.90
CA THR A 357 19.92 -8.44 14.73
C THR A 357 19.50 -9.91 14.61
N THR A 358 18.31 -10.20 14.09
CA THR A 358 17.80 -11.56 13.80
C THR A 358 17.96 -11.96 12.34
N GLY A 359 18.61 -11.14 11.50
CA GLY A 359 18.79 -11.38 10.07
C GLY A 359 17.54 -11.13 9.22
N VAL A 360 16.42 -10.70 9.82
CA VAL A 360 15.18 -10.38 9.10
C VAL A 360 15.20 -8.89 8.70
N PRO A 361 15.01 -8.52 7.41
CA PRO A 361 14.98 -7.12 6.99
C PRO A 361 13.88 -6.31 7.71
N ARG A 362 14.20 -5.10 8.19
CA ARG A 362 13.22 -4.16 8.74
C ARG A 362 12.37 -3.61 7.59
N GLY A 363 11.22 -4.22 7.32
CA GLY A 363 10.30 -3.77 6.26
C GLY A 363 9.61 -4.90 5.50
N VAL A 364 10.09 -6.14 5.62
CA VAL A 364 9.44 -7.31 5.01
C VAL A 364 8.77 -8.14 6.09
N ARG A 365 7.76 -7.56 6.76
CA ARG A 365 6.60 -8.39 7.12
C ARG A 365 5.75 -8.43 5.85
N PRO A 366 5.44 -9.62 5.31
CA PRO A 366 4.51 -9.68 4.19
C PRO A 366 3.23 -8.96 4.62
N LEU A 367 2.84 -7.93 3.88
CA LEU A 367 1.43 -7.61 3.83
C LEU A 367 0.78 -8.91 3.36
N PRO A 368 -0.15 -9.51 4.13
CA PRO A 368 -0.89 -10.65 3.61
C PRO A 368 -1.45 -10.21 2.25
N PRO A 369 -1.48 -11.09 1.23
CA PRO A 369 -2.28 -10.78 0.05
C PRO A 369 -3.67 -10.38 0.55
N PRO A 370 -4.35 -9.41 -0.08
CA PRO A 370 -5.74 -9.14 0.26
C PRO A 370 -6.47 -10.47 0.13
N ARG A 371 -6.73 -11.12 1.27
CA ARG A 371 -7.61 -12.27 1.29
C ARG A 371 -8.95 -11.68 0.92
N PRO A 372 -9.65 -12.20 -0.10
CA PRO A 372 -10.99 -11.73 -0.38
C PRO A 372 -11.75 -11.79 0.94
N MET A 373 -12.19 -10.63 1.42
CA MET A 373 -12.89 -10.60 2.70
C MET A 373 -14.24 -11.25 2.46
N ASN A 374 -14.40 -12.47 2.97
CA ASN A 374 -15.65 -13.19 2.92
C ASN A 374 -16.52 -12.69 4.09
N VAL A 375 -17.16 -11.53 3.89
CA VAL A 375 -18.06 -10.98 4.91
C VAL A 375 -19.43 -11.62 4.76
N ASN A 376 -19.82 -12.42 5.75
CA ASN A 376 -21.16 -13.02 5.81
C ASN A 376 -22.22 -11.94 6.12
N LEU A 377 -23.22 -11.80 5.25
CA LEU A 377 -24.32 -10.83 5.41
C LEU A 377 -25.12 -11.04 6.70
N ASP A 378 -25.28 -12.28 7.16
CA ASP A 378 -26.00 -12.56 8.41
C ASP A 378 -25.23 -12.06 9.62
N LEU A 379 -23.89 -12.11 9.55
CA LEU A 379 -23.01 -11.58 10.58
C LEU A 379 -23.09 -10.05 10.63
N VAL A 380 -23.12 -9.39 9.47
CA VAL A 380 -23.35 -7.93 9.39
C VAL A 380 -24.69 -7.55 9.99
N ARG A 381 -25.78 -8.25 9.65
CA ARG A 381 -27.11 -7.99 10.21
C ARG A 381 -27.14 -8.19 11.72
N LYS A 382 -26.51 -9.24 12.24
CA LYS A 382 -26.39 -9.54 13.68
C LYS A 382 -25.70 -8.40 14.44
N TYR A 383 -24.62 -7.86 13.90
CA TYR A 383 -23.79 -6.86 14.59
C TYR A 383 -24.11 -5.41 14.22
N ASN A 384 -25.03 -5.14 13.30
CA ASN A 384 -25.47 -3.78 12.92
C ASN A 384 -26.40 -3.16 13.98
N VAL A 385 -25.88 -2.90 15.16
CA VAL A 385 -26.62 -2.41 16.34
C VAL A 385 -26.23 -0.97 16.68
N PRO A 386 -27.06 -0.20 17.41
CA PRO A 386 -26.65 1.10 17.92
C PRO A 386 -25.47 0.98 18.88
N GLY A 387 -24.40 1.75 18.66
CA GLY A 387 -23.22 1.71 19.52
C GLY A 387 -22.37 2.98 19.40
N PRO A 388 -21.62 3.35 20.46
CA PRO A 388 -20.77 4.52 20.44
C PRO A 388 -19.60 4.34 19.45
N ARG A 389 -19.08 5.46 18.94
CA ARG A 389 -17.88 5.47 18.08
C ARG A 389 -16.57 5.30 18.84
N TYR A 390 -16.61 5.38 20.18
CA TYR A 390 -15.44 5.40 21.06
C TYR A 390 -14.36 6.38 20.58
N THR A 391 -14.75 7.62 20.28
CA THR A 391 -13.82 8.75 20.19
C THR A 391 -13.18 9.05 21.55
N SER A 392 -13.88 8.67 22.62
CA SER A 392 -13.43 8.65 24.01
C SER A 392 -14.14 7.53 24.76
N TYR A 393 -13.62 7.18 25.93
CA TYR A 393 -14.35 6.42 26.94
C TYR A 393 -14.25 7.13 28.30
N PRO A 394 -15.37 7.35 29.01
CA PRO A 394 -16.73 7.14 28.54
C PRO A 394 -17.09 8.03 27.31
N PRO A 395 -18.10 7.65 26.52
CA PRO A 395 -18.54 8.47 25.40
C PRO A 395 -19.07 9.83 25.84
N ALA A 396 -18.92 10.87 25.02
CA ALA A 396 -19.38 12.24 25.31
C ALA A 396 -20.89 12.36 25.63
N THR A 397 -21.70 11.37 25.27
CA THR A 397 -23.12 11.25 25.65
C THR A 397 -23.34 11.05 27.16
N HIS A 398 -22.28 10.81 27.92
CA HIS A 398 -22.30 10.69 29.38
C HIS A 398 -21.84 11.97 30.10
N PHE A 399 -21.42 13.01 29.38
CA PHE A 399 -21.02 14.27 30.01
C PHE A 399 -22.26 14.93 30.61
N LYS A 400 -22.20 15.23 31.90
CA LYS A 400 -23.34 15.74 32.68
C LYS A 400 -23.15 17.21 33.03
N ASN A 401 -24.26 17.87 33.35
CA ASN A 401 -24.26 19.21 33.96
C ASN A 401 -23.95 19.15 35.47
N GLU A 402 -23.86 17.96 36.07
CA GLU A 402 -23.63 17.77 37.51
C GLU A 402 -22.21 18.17 37.94
N THR A 403 -21.21 18.04 37.03
CA THR A 403 -19.85 18.54 37.28
C THR A 403 -19.85 20.06 37.14
N THR A 404 -19.56 20.76 38.24
CA THR A 404 -19.56 22.22 38.27
C THR A 404 -18.35 22.77 37.52
N GLN A 405 -18.50 23.96 36.95
CA GLN A 405 -17.38 24.65 36.31
C GLN A 405 -16.19 24.85 37.26
N ALA A 406 -16.45 25.16 38.53
CA ALA A 406 -15.41 25.32 39.54
C ALA A 406 -14.58 24.04 39.73
N GLU A 407 -15.21 22.86 39.77
CA GLU A 407 -14.50 21.58 39.86
C GLU A 407 -13.61 21.31 38.65
N VAL A 408 -14.06 21.68 37.45
CA VAL A 408 -13.25 21.55 36.22
C VAL A 408 -12.06 22.50 36.25
N LEU A 409 -12.26 23.76 36.64
CA LEU A 409 -11.17 24.74 36.70
C LEU A 409 -10.10 24.36 37.74
N LEU A 410 -10.52 23.85 38.91
CA LEU A 410 -9.60 23.32 39.93
C LEU A 410 -8.81 22.10 39.42
N SER A 411 -9.46 21.22 38.63
CA SER A 411 -8.76 20.06 38.07
C SER A 411 -7.76 20.45 36.98
N ILE A 412 -8.06 21.51 36.21
CA ILE A 412 -7.13 22.09 35.24
C ILE A 412 -5.88 22.62 35.95
N GLU A 413 -6.02 23.40 37.02
CA GLU A 413 -4.89 23.94 37.77
C GLU A 413 -4.01 22.81 38.34
N LYS A 414 -4.64 21.83 39.00
CA LYS A 414 -3.92 20.67 39.53
C LYS A 414 -3.20 19.86 38.45
N ASN A 415 -3.84 19.61 37.31
CA ASN A 415 -3.21 18.88 36.20
C ASN A 415 -2.00 19.64 35.62
N ASN A 416 -2.04 20.97 35.67
CA ASN A 416 -0.95 21.84 35.22
C ASN A 416 0.21 21.95 36.23
N GLU A 417 0.14 21.33 37.42
CA GLU A 417 1.34 21.13 38.24
C GLU A 417 2.40 20.26 37.54
N THR A 418 2.00 19.52 36.50
CA THR A 418 2.87 18.70 35.64
C THR A 418 3.38 19.46 34.42
N THR A 419 4.42 18.90 33.78
CA THR A 419 4.97 19.38 32.50
C THR A 419 4.57 18.50 31.31
N ARG A 420 3.47 17.73 31.44
CA ARG A 420 3.01 16.83 30.37
C ARG A 420 2.78 17.59 29.06
N PRO A 421 3.05 16.98 27.89
CA PRO A 421 2.78 17.63 26.61
C PRO A 421 1.33 18.07 26.44
N LEU A 422 1.11 19.08 25.61
CA LEU A 422 -0.19 19.61 25.23
C LEU A 422 -0.51 19.27 23.78
N SER A 423 -1.77 18.88 23.55
CA SER A 423 -2.41 18.83 22.25
C SER A 423 -3.47 19.93 22.21
N LEU A 424 -3.30 20.91 21.33
CA LEU A 424 -4.24 22.00 21.17
C LEU A 424 -5.25 21.69 20.06
N TYR A 425 -6.54 21.87 20.35
CA TYR A 425 -7.59 21.79 19.34
C TYR A 425 -8.34 23.12 19.26
N TYR A 426 -8.61 23.59 18.04
CA TYR A 426 -9.45 24.75 17.82
C TYR A 426 -10.66 24.35 16.98
N HIS A 427 -11.86 24.56 17.54
CA HIS A 427 -13.10 24.38 16.81
C HIS A 427 -13.44 25.66 16.04
N LEU A 428 -13.35 25.61 14.72
CA LEU A 428 -13.68 26.71 13.82
C LEU A 428 -15.00 26.37 13.11
N PRO A 429 -16.15 26.87 13.61
CA PRO A 429 -17.47 26.26 13.34
C PRO A 429 -18.06 26.66 11.98
N PHE A 430 -17.52 27.67 11.31
CA PHE A 430 -18.19 28.28 10.17
C PHE A 430 -18.06 27.44 8.90
N CYS A 431 -19.18 27.25 8.22
CA CYS A 431 -19.24 26.71 6.86
C CYS A 431 -20.07 27.66 5.99
N GLN A 432 -19.67 27.87 4.75
CA GLN A 432 -20.43 28.76 3.86
C GLN A 432 -21.71 28.12 3.28
N SER A 433 -21.72 26.78 3.19
CA SER A 433 -22.85 26.02 2.67
C SER A 433 -23.11 24.80 3.55
N LEU A 434 -24.38 24.46 3.75
CA LEU A 434 -24.77 23.25 4.46
C LEU A 434 -24.67 22.03 3.55
N CYS A 435 -23.72 21.13 3.81
CA CYS A 435 -23.71 19.79 3.22
C CYS A 435 -24.74 18.92 3.95
N TRP A 436 -25.68 18.31 3.23
CA TRP A 436 -26.84 17.66 3.84
C TRP A 436 -26.51 16.38 4.60
N PHE A 437 -25.37 15.74 4.31
CA PHE A 437 -24.89 14.59 5.07
C PHE A 437 -24.28 14.96 6.43
N CYS A 438 -23.91 16.23 6.65
CA CYS A 438 -22.95 16.62 7.69
C CYS A 438 -23.47 16.33 9.12
N GLY A 439 -22.66 15.61 9.90
CA GLY A 439 -22.89 15.33 11.32
C GLY A 439 -22.19 16.30 12.29
N CYS A 440 -21.35 17.21 11.80
CA CYS A 440 -20.51 18.08 12.63
C CYS A 440 -21.33 19.20 13.28
N THR A 441 -20.83 19.75 14.39
CA THR A 441 -21.31 21.03 14.92
C THR A 441 -20.81 22.14 14.01
N THR A 442 -21.71 22.89 13.38
CA THR A 442 -21.38 23.91 12.39
C THR A 442 -22.29 25.12 12.51
N VAL A 443 -21.82 26.25 12.00
CA VAL A 443 -22.58 27.49 11.85
C VAL A 443 -22.56 27.87 10.38
N ILE A 444 -23.71 27.81 9.71
CA ILE A 444 -23.80 28.10 8.29
C ILE A 444 -23.97 29.61 8.08
N THR A 445 -23.04 30.25 7.39
CA THR A 445 -23.07 31.69 7.13
C THR A 445 -22.27 32.08 5.90
N THR A 446 -22.73 33.08 5.16
CA THR A 446 -21.97 33.73 4.07
C THR A 446 -21.26 35.00 4.51
N GLN A 447 -21.47 35.44 5.76
CA GLN A 447 -20.91 36.66 6.31
C GLN A 447 -19.47 36.42 6.81
N GLN A 448 -18.48 36.83 6.02
CA GLN A 448 -17.05 36.59 6.31
C GLN A 448 -16.61 37.20 7.66
N ASN A 449 -17.11 38.40 8.00
CA ASN A 449 -16.76 39.13 9.22
C ASN A 449 -17.09 38.37 10.53
N LYS A 450 -17.97 37.35 10.47
CA LYS A 450 -18.26 36.50 11.64
C LYS A 450 -17.04 35.73 12.14
N SER A 451 -16.12 35.35 11.24
CA SER A 451 -14.87 34.69 11.60
C SER A 451 -13.92 35.61 12.38
N GLN A 452 -13.86 36.89 12.03
CA GLN A 452 -13.05 37.89 12.73
C GLN A 452 -13.52 38.08 14.17
N SER A 453 -14.83 38.34 14.34
CA SER A 453 -15.42 38.47 15.67
C SER A 453 -15.20 37.20 16.50
N TYR A 454 -15.32 36.02 15.88
CA TYR A 454 -15.07 34.76 16.58
C TYR A 454 -13.62 34.61 17.04
N LEU A 455 -12.64 35.04 16.22
CA LEU A 455 -11.24 35.05 16.63
C LEU A 455 -10.98 35.97 17.83
N ASP A 456 -11.69 37.09 17.95
CA ASP A 456 -11.60 37.96 19.13
C ASP A 456 -12.07 37.23 20.40
N TYR A 457 -13.10 36.38 20.30
CA TYR A 457 -13.55 35.55 21.41
C TYR A 457 -12.63 34.37 21.71
N ILE A 458 -12.06 33.72 20.68
CA ILE A 458 -11.02 32.69 20.86
C ILE A 458 -9.81 33.27 21.59
N GLU A 459 -9.40 34.49 21.25
CA GLU A 459 -8.31 35.20 21.91
C GLU A 459 -8.58 35.38 23.41
N ARG A 460 -9.76 35.92 23.73
CA ARG A 460 -10.19 36.13 25.11
C ARG A 460 -10.39 34.82 25.88
N GLU A 461 -10.86 33.76 25.22
CA GLU A 461 -10.98 32.44 25.84
C GLU A 461 -9.60 31.90 26.25
N MET A 462 -8.60 32.01 25.37
CA MET A 462 -7.22 31.63 25.71
C MET A 462 -6.68 32.46 26.87
N ASP A 463 -6.94 33.78 26.88
CA ASP A 463 -6.50 34.67 27.96
C ASP A 463 -7.15 34.34 29.31
N LEU A 464 -8.42 33.89 29.31
CA LEU A 464 -9.09 33.40 30.53
C LEU A 464 -8.50 32.09 31.06
N MET A 465 -7.96 31.26 30.16
CA MET A 465 -7.39 29.95 30.52
C MET A 465 -5.91 30.06 30.92
N LEU A 466 -5.14 30.95 30.29
CA LEU A 466 -3.68 31.04 30.41
C LEU A 466 -3.16 31.11 31.86
N PRO A 467 -3.76 31.88 32.79
CA PRO A 467 -3.28 31.94 34.18
C PRO A 467 -3.34 30.60 34.92
N ARG A 468 -4.12 29.63 34.42
CA ARG A 468 -4.30 28.30 34.99
C ARG A 468 -3.40 27.25 34.36
N LEU A 469 -2.66 27.61 33.31
CA LEU A 469 -1.79 26.71 32.58
C LEU A 469 -0.34 26.89 33.01
N ASN A 470 0.41 25.79 33.02
CA ASN A 470 1.83 25.85 33.31
C ASN A 470 2.60 26.27 32.05
N PRO A 471 3.32 27.41 32.08
CA PRO A 471 4.02 27.95 30.91
C PRO A 471 5.19 27.08 30.45
N ALA A 472 5.67 26.14 31.28
CA ALA A 472 6.72 25.20 30.93
C ALA A 472 6.22 24.01 30.08
N ARG A 473 4.90 23.83 29.93
CA ARG A 473 4.33 22.76 29.09
C ARG A 473 4.56 23.07 27.62
N GLN A 474 4.93 22.05 26.85
CA GLN A 474 5.14 22.16 25.42
C GLN A 474 3.94 21.65 24.63
N VAL A 475 3.55 22.39 23.59
CA VAL A 475 2.56 21.95 22.61
C VAL A 475 3.24 21.05 21.60
N THR A 476 2.92 19.77 21.62
CA THR A 476 3.45 18.76 20.68
C THR A 476 2.45 18.37 19.61
N GLN A 477 1.18 18.75 19.76
CA GLN A 477 0.16 18.61 18.73
C GLN A 477 -0.72 19.87 18.65
N LEU A 478 -1.14 20.20 17.42
CA LEU A 478 -2.11 21.24 17.11
C LEU A 478 -3.09 20.68 16.07
N HIS A 479 -4.37 20.94 16.22
CA HIS A 479 -5.35 20.57 15.21
C HIS A 479 -6.42 21.64 15.04
N LEU A 480 -6.61 22.09 13.80
CA LEU A 480 -7.74 22.95 13.41
C LEU A 480 -8.82 22.11 12.75
N GLY A 481 -10.00 22.09 13.34
CA GLY A 481 -11.15 21.36 12.77
C GLY A 481 -12.47 22.05 13.03
N GLY A 482 -13.57 21.33 12.79
CA GLY A 482 -14.91 21.75 13.20
C GLY A 482 -15.88 21.86 12.03
N GLY A 483 -16.14 23.08 11.58
CA GLY A 483 -16.89 23.34 10.36
C GLY A 483 -15.94 23.36 9.17
N THR A 484 -15.33 24.50 8.91
CA THR A 484 -14.31 24.64 7.87
C THR A 484 -13.25 25.63 8.37
N PRO A 485 -12.10 25.16 8.89
CA PRO A 485 -10.99 26.04 9.28
C PRO A 485 -10.60 27.06 8.22
N THR A 486 -10.64 26.64 6.96
CA THR A 486 -10.38 27.45 5.77
C THR A 486 -11.54 28.38 5.36
N PHE A 487 -12.55 28.52 6.21
CA PHE A 487 -13.46 29.68 6.16
C PHE A 487 -12.74 30.94 6.61
N LEU A 488 -11.73 30.84 7.48
CA LEU A 488 -10.88 31.97 7.83
C LEU A 488 -10.05 32.39 6.62
N MET A 489 -9.95 33.69 6.40
CA MET A 489 -9.10 34.29 5.38
C MET A 489 -7.61 34.10 5.72
N PRO A 490 -6.69 34.23 4.76
CA PRO A 490 -5.26 34.01 5.00
C PRO A 490 -4.69 34.84 6.16
N ASP A 491 -5.09 36.11 6.29
CA ASP A 491 -4.59 36.98 7.37
C ASP A 491 -5.17 36.62 8.74
N GLU A 492 -6.38 36.08 8.78
CA GLU A 492 -7.03 35.56 9.99
C GLU A 492 -6.33 34.27 10.46
N LEU A 493 -5.94 33.39 9.54
CA LEU A 493 -5.13 32.20 9.84
C LEU A 493 -3.75 32.59 10.40
N ARG A 494 -3.08 33.58 9.79
CA ARG A 494 -1.82 34.12 10.32
C ARG A 494 -2.00 34.77 11.68
N ARG A 495 -3.12 35.47 11.91
CA ARG A 495 -3.47 36.04 13.21
C ARG A 495 -3.61 34.95 14.26
N LEU A 496 -4.39 33.89 13.98
CA LEU A 496 -4.55 32.75 14.88
C LEU A 496 -3.19 32.12 15.21
N GLY A 497 -2.32 31.93 14.22
CA GLY A 497 -0.98 31.42 14.44
C GLY A 497 -0.10 32.29 15.34
N ARG A 498 -0.20 33.63 15.23
CA ARG A 498 0.46 34.55 16.18
C ARG A 498 -0.13 34.40 17.58
N MET A 499 -1.46 34.42 17.71
CA MET A 499 -2.15 34.28 19.00
C MET A 499 -1.72 33.01 19.75
N ILE A 500 -1.55 31.89 19.05
CA ILE A 500 -1.07 30.63 19.61
C ILE A 500 0.38 30.75 20.09
N ARG A 501 1.29 31.25 19.23
CA ARG A 501 2.73 31.35 19.58
C ARG A 501 3.00 32.35 20.70
N ASP A 502 2.20 33.40 20.81
CA ASP A 502 2.33 34.41 21.86
C ASP A 502 1.92 33.87 23.24
N ARG A 503 1.13 32.78 23.28
CA ARG A 503 0.54 32.22 24.51
C ARG A 503 1.08 30.83 24.87
N PHE A 504 1.62 30.09 23.91
CA PHE A 504 2.05 28.70 24.10
C PHE A 504 3.45 28.45 23.53
N THR A 505 4.22 27.64 24.23
CA THR A 505 5.51 27.13 23.74
C THR A 505 5.28 25.93 22.81
N VAL A 506 5.32 26.16 21.49
CA VAL A 506 5.13 25.11 20.49
C VAL A 506 6.45 24.38 20.21
N ALA A 507 6.43 23.06 20.29
CA ALA A 507 7.60 22.23 20.00
C ALA A 507 7.99 22.33 18.51
N PRO A 508 9.30 22.34 18.17
CA PRO A 508 9.74 22.44 16.77
C PRO A 508 9.25 21.28 15.87
N ASP A 509 9.04 20.10 16.45
CA ASP A 509 8.55 18.88 15.79
C ASP A 509 7.06 18.63 16.04
N ALA A 510 6.30 19.66 16.45
CA ALA A 510 4.88 19.52 16.72
C ALA A 510 4.10 19.02 15.50
N GLU A 511 3.18 18.09 15.73
CA GLU A 511 2.26 17.63 14.68
C GLU A 511 1.09 18.61 14.57
N ALA A 512 1.00 19.32 13.46
CA ALA A 512 0.01 20.38 13.29
C ALA A 512 -0.89 20.07 12.09
N GLY A 513 -2.11 19.59 12.38
CA GLY A 513 -3.11 19.20 11.40
C GLY A 513 -4.18 20.27 11.13
N VAL A 514 -4.78 20.24 9.94
CA VAL A 514 -5.91 21.09 9.58
C VAL A 514 -6.87 20.38 8.62
N GLU A 515 -8.17 20.52 8.88
CA GLU A 515 -9.25 20.12 7.96
C GLU A 515 -9.48 21.20 6.88
N ILE A 516 -9.58 20.79 5.62
CA ILE A 516 -9.68 21.68 4.46
C ILE A 516 -10.90 21.31 3.61
N ASP A 517 -11.71 22.32 3.27
CA ASP A 517 -12.71 22.24 2.21
C ASP A 517 -12.13 22.85 0.92
N PRO A 518 -11.95 22.09 -0.17
CA PRO A 518 -11.29 22.62 -1.38
C PRO A 518 -12.13 23.64 -2.15
N ARG A 519 -13.43 23.78 -1.87
CA ARG A 519 -14.36 24.53 -2.73
C ARG A 519 -14.10 26.04 -2.81
N ARG A 520 -13.43 26.62 -1.82
CA ARG A 520 -13.23 28.08 -1.74
C ARG A 520 -11.87 28.50 -1.18
N ILE A 521 -10.87 27.67 -1.37
CA ILE A 521 -9.50 28.00 -0.95
C ILE A 521 -8.69 28.61 -2.10
N SER A 522 -7.64 29.32 -1.73
CA SER A 522 -6.58 29.77 -2.63
C SER A 522 -5.24 29.22 -2.15
N ARG A 523 -4.20 29.33 -2.99
CA ARG A 523 -2.82 29.03 -2.59
C ARG A 523 -2.39 29.79 -1.35
N ASP A 524 -2.85 31.04 -1.18
CA ASP A 524 -2.52 31.86 0.00
C ASP A 524 -3.10 31.32 1.30
N HIS A 525 -4.25 30.64 1.26
CA HIS A 525 -4.78 29.94 2.43
C HIS A 525 -3.83 28.82 2.86
N ILE A 526 -3.37 28.01 1.89
CA ILE A 526 -2.43 26.91 2.15
C ILE A 526 -1.09 27.45 2.69
N GLN A 527 -0.59 28.55 2.13
CA GLN A 527 0.62 29.21 2.63
C GLN A 527 0.41 29.74 4.05
N ALA A 528 -0.70 30.42 4.34
CA ALA A 528 -0.99 30.91 5.69
C ALA A 528 -1.07 29.79 6.74
N LEU A 529 -1.60 28.62 6.37
CA LEU A 529 -1.59 27.43 7.23
C LEU A 529 -0.16 26.95 7.51
N ARG A 530 0.72 26.93 6.50
CA ARG A 530 2.16 26.63 6.71
C ARG A 530 2.84 27.67 7.60
N ASP A 531 2.58 28.96 7.37
CA ASP A 531 3.16 30.07 8.15
C ASP A 531 2.76 30.00 9.64
N MET A 532 1.57 29.45 9.91
CA MET A 532 1.11 29.16 11.27
C MET A 532 1.84 27.96 11.90
N GLY A 533 2.26 26.99 11.09
CA GLY A 533 2.98 25.79 11.51
C GLY A 533 2.30 24.47 11.11
N CYS A 534 1.10 24.48 10.50
CA CYS A 534 0.43 23.26 10.06
C CYS A 534 1.29 22.50 9.06
N ASN A 535 1.58 21.23 9.31
CA ASN A 535 2.39 20.35 8.46
C ASN A 535 1.62 19.13 7.96
N ARG A 536 0.38 18.92 8.42
CA ARG A 536 -0.54 17.86 7.97
C ARG A 536 -1.87 18.45 7.51
N ALA A 537 -2.47 17.89 6.47
CA ALA A 537 -3.74 18.34 5.93
C ALA A 537 -4.72 17.17 5.79
N SER A 538 -5.99 17.39 6.14
CA SER A 538 -7.11 16.49 5.83
C SER A 538 -8.05 17.17 4.85
N LEU A 539 -8.20 16.60 3.66
CA LEU A 539 -8.97 17.19 2.58
C LEU A 539 -10.34 16.52 2.43
N GLY A 540 -11.40 17.26 2.68
CA GLY A 540 -12.78 16.78 2.54
C GLY A 540 -13.21 16.62 1.08
N VAL A 541 -13.20 15.41 0.53
CA VAL A 541 -13.68 15.12 -0.84
C VAL A 541 -15.05 14.45 -0.82
N GLN A 542 -15.23 13.47 0.06
CA GLN A 542 -16.46 12.71 0.29
C GLN A 542 -16.83 11.77 -0.86
N ASP A 543 -17.04 12.32 -2.06
CA ASP A 543 -17.28 11.58 -3.31
C ASP A 543 -16.97 12.46 -4.53
N ASN A 544 -16.48 11.87 -5.62
CA ASN A 544 -16.27 12.54 -6.91
C ASN A 544 -17.44 12.35 -7.88
N ASP A 545 -18.40 11.46 -7.61
CA ASP A 545 -19.55 11.25 -8.49
C ASP A 545 -20.47 12.49 -8.49
N PRO A 546 -20.69 13.15 -9.65
CA PRO A 546 -21.48 14.38 -9.70
C PRO A 546 -22.91 14.22 -9.20
N LYS A 547 -23.54 13.05 -9.37
CA LYS A 547 -24.91 12.81 -8.90
C LYS A 547 -24.96 12.76 -7.38
N VAL A 548 -23.97 12.11 -6.76
CA VAL A 548 -23.83 12.06 -5.29
C VAL A 548 -23.58 13.46 -4.75
N GLN A 549 -22.65 14.21 -5.37
CA GLN A 549 -22.34 15.59 -4.97
C GLN A 549 -23.56 16.52 -5.00
N VAL A 550 -24.37 16.45 -6.06
CA VAL A 550 -25.63 17.20 -6.16
C VAL A 550 -26.60 16.75 -5.07
N ALA A 551 -26.78 15.43 -4.90
CA ALA A 551 -27.72 14.87 -3.93
C ALA A 551 -27.40 15.26 -2.49
N VAL A 552 -26.13 15.51 -2.15
CA VAL A 552 -25.70 15.91 -0.80
C VAL A 552 -25.38 17.39 -0.65
N HIS A 553 -25.65 18.19 -1.69
CA HIS A 553 -25.40 19.63 -1.73
C HIS A 553 -23.92 19.99 -1.45
N ARG A 554 -23.01 19.29 -2.13
CA ARG A 554 -21.55 19.49 -2.08
C ARG A 554 -20.92 19.35 -3.47
N ILE A 555 -21.29 20.25 -4.39
CA ILE A 555 -20.67 20.28 -5.72
C ILE A 555 -19.21 20.72 -5.60
N GLN A 556 -18.31 19.89 -6.09
CA GLN A 556 -16.86 20.05 -6.02
C GLN A 556 -16.23 19.35 -7.23
N PRO A 557 -15.94 20.09 -8.32
CA PRO A 557 -15.27 19.53 -9.48
C PRO A 557 -13.92 18.90 -9.11
N ARG A 558 -13.56 17.80 -9.79
CA ARG A 558 -12.33 17.05 -9.54
C ARG A 558 -11.07 17.91 -9.66
N GLU A 559 -11.05 18.80 -10.64
CA GLU A 559 -9.93 19.70 -10.94
C GLU A 559 -9.62 20.61 -9.75
N GLN A 560 -10.64 20.97 -8.97
CA GLN A 560 -10.48 21.79 -7.77
C GLN A 560 -9.79 21.01 -6.64
N THR A 561 -10.13 19.73 -6.48
CA THR A 561 -9.44 18.81 -5.57
C THR A 561 -7.98 18.66 -5.98
N GLU A 562 -7.72 18.34 -7.25
CA GLU A 562 -6.37 18.20 -7.81
C GLU A 562 -5.53 19.46 -7.61
N GLN A 563 -6.10 20.62 -7.86
CA GLN A 563 -5.43 21.90 -7.65
C GLN A 563 -5.06 22.13 -6.18
N THR A 564 -5.96 21.79 -5.26
CA THR A 564 -5.72 21.90 -3.82
C THR A 564 -4.59 20.98 -3.37
N VAL A 565 -4.60 19.73 -3.84
CA VAL A 565 -3.54 18.74 -3.57
C VAL A 565 -2.18 19.25 -4.05
N ARG A 566 -2.12 19.85 -5.25
CA ARG A 566 -0.88 20.47 -5.77
C ARG A 566 -0.37 21.57 -4.84
N TRP A 567 -1.24 22.50 -4.43
CA TRP A 567 -0.84 23.58 -3.52
C TRP A 567 -0.35 23.05 -2.17
N ILE A 568 -1.03 22.05 -1.59
CA ILE A 568 -0.62 21.42 -0.33
C ILE A 568 0.81 20.86 -0.45
N ARG A 569 1.12 20.16 -1.54
CA ARG A 569 2.45 19.60 -1.79
C ARG A 569 3.50 20.67 -2.02
N GLU A 570 3.21 21.66 -2.87
CA GLU A 570 4.12 22.78 -3.18
C GLU A 570 4.48 23.60 -1.93
N CYS A 571 3.54 23.75 -1.00
CA CYS A 571 3.76 24.45 0.27
C CYS A 571 4.46 23.56 1.33
N GLY A 572 4.78 22.29 1.01
CA GLY A 572 5.60 21.43 1.86
C GLY A 572 4.89 20.84 3.07
N PHE A 573 3.61 20.49 2.93
CA PHE A 573 2.96 19.57 3.89
C PHE A 573 3.58 18.17 3.78
N VAL A 574 3.79 17.50 4.91
CA VAL A 574 4.45 16.19 4.97
C VAL A 574 3.49 15.00 4.98
N SER A 575 2.20 15.27 5.23
CA SER A 575 1.16 14.24 5.23
C SER A 575 -0.16 14.82 4.76
N LEU A 576 -0.72 14.23 3.71
CA LEU A 576 -2.03 14.51 3.14
C LEU A 576 -2.97 13.33 3.38
N SER A 577 -4.04 13.59 4.13
CA SER A 577 -5.20 12.72 4.26
C SER A 577 -6.32 13.16 3.32
N ILE A 578 -7.04 12.22 2.72
CA ILE A 578 -8.27 12.48 1.97
C ILE A 578 -9.44 11.81 2.67
N ASP A 579 -10.48 12.60 2.92
CA ASP A 579 -11.71 12.13 3.57
C ASP A 579 -12.75 11.75 2.52
N LEU A 580 -13.27 10.54 2.63
CA LEU A 580 -14.31 9.96 1.79
C LEU A 580 -15.47 9.47 2.65
N ILE A 581 -16.67 9.35 2.07
CA ILE A 581 -17.83 8.79 2.76
C ILE A 581 -18.48 7.74 1.89
N TYR A 582 -18.65 6.52 2.43
CA TYR A 582 -19.47 5.49 1.80
C TYR A 582 -20.84 5.39 2.48
N GLY A 583 -21.86 5.02 1.70
CA GLY A 583 -23.25 5.01 2.12
C GLY A 583 -24.00 6.33 1.88
N LEU A 584 -23.45 7.25 1.07
CA LEU A 584 -24.15 8.47 0.65
C LEU A 584 -25.28 8.14 -0.36
N PRO A 585 -26.29 9.03 -0.48
CA PRO A 585 -27.37 8.86 -1.44
C PRO A 585 -26.87 8.64 -2.87
N LEU A 586 -27.51 7.72 -3.59
CA LEU A 586 -27.24 7.39 -5.00
C LEU A 586 -25.87 6.73 -5.29
N GLN A 587 -25.05 6.43 -4.28
CA GLN A 587 -23.81 5.68 -4.49
C GLN A 587 -24.09 4.25 -4.97
N THR A 588 -23.22 3.75 -5.85
CA THR A 588 -23.16 2.35 -6.26
C THR A 588 -21.73 1.84 -6.15
N VAL A 589 -21.53 0.51 -6.18
CA VAL A 589 -20.19 -0.09 -6.20
C VAL A 589 -19.36 0.46 -7.36
N GLU A 590 -19.96 0.58 -8.53
CA GLU A 590 -19.29 1.09 -9.73
C GLU A 590 -18.91 2.58 -9.60
N SER A 591 -19.82 3.43 -9.10
CA SER A 591 -19.55 4.86 -8.95
C SER A 591 -18.46 5.11 -7.91
N PHE A 592 -18.56 4.43 -6.77
CA PHE A 592 -17.56 4.58 -5.71
C PHE A 592 -16.21 3.97 -6.08
N ASN A 593 -16.18 2.90 -6.89
CA ASN A 593 -14.95 2.36 -7.44
C ASN A 593 -14.19 3.39 -8.29
N ARG A 594 -14.91 4.14 -9.16
CA ARG A 594 -14.32 5.26 -9.90
C ARG A 594 -13.80 6.37 -8.99
N THR A 595 -14.57 6.72 -7.95
CA THR A 595 -14.12 7.69 -6.94
C THR A 595 -12.81 7.22 -6.30
N LEU A 596 -12.69 5.95 -5.93
CA LEU A 596 -11.43 5.41 -5.39
C LEU A 596 -10.28 5.43 -6.41
N ASP A 597 -10.52 5.14 -7.69
CA ASP A 597 -9.50 5.26 -8.75
C ASP A 597 -8.97 6.69 -8.87
N ASP A 598 -9.88 7.66 -8.90
CA ASP A 598 -9.52 9.07 -8.99
C ASP A 598 -8.69 9.53 -7.78
N ILE A 599 -9.10 9.12 -6.58
CA ILE A 599 -8.42 9.48 -5.34
C ILE A 599 -7.04 8.81 -5.24
N LEU A 600 -6.91 7.56 -5.66
CA LEU A 600 -5.61 6.89 -5.74
C LEU A 600 -4.66 7.59 -6.73
N GLY A 601 -5.20 8.15 -7.82
CA GLY A 601 -4.45 8.99 -8.76
C GLY A 601 -3.85 10.26 -8.12
N LEU A 602 -4.43 10.75 -7.01
CA LEU A 602 -3.89 11.87 -6.24
C LEU A 602 -2.74 11.46 -5.33
N ASN A 603 -2.52 10.16 -5.12
CA ASN A 603 -1.45 9.59 -4.31
C ASN A 603 -1.41 10.14 -2.86
N PRO A 604 -2.52 10.10 -2.09
CA PRO A 604 -2.52 10.57 -0.71
C PRO A 604 -1.60 9.71 0.19
N ASP A 605 -1.25 10.25 1.35
CA ASP A 605 -0.48 9.51 2.36
C ASP A 605 -1.42 8.69 3.26
N ARG A 606 -2.63 9.23 3.49
CA ARG A 606 -3.69 8.65 4.30
C ARG A 606 -5.05 8.78 3.63
N LEU A 607 -5.97 7.90 3.99
CA LEU A 607 -7.38 8.05 3.68
C LEU A 607 -8.20 7.80 4.94
N ALA A 608 -9.24 8.61 5.13
CA ALA A 608 -10.30 8.32 6.09
C ALA A 608 -11.60 8.08 5.32
N VAL A 609 -12.06 6.83 5.25
CA VAL A 609 -13.27 6.43 4.52
C VAL A 609 -14.40 6.14 5.50
N PHE A 610 -15.19 7.16 5.78
CA PHE A 610 -16.23 7.13 6.80
C PHE A 610 -17.49 6.41 6.34
N SER A 611 -18.06 5.58 7.21
CA SER A 611 -19.46 5.14 7.05
C SER A 611 -20.41 6.32 7.29
N TYR A 612 -21.31 6.58 6.34
CA TYR A 612 -22.35 7.59 6.51
C TYR A 612 -23.25 7.26 7.70
N ALA A 613 -23.30 8.21 8.65
CA ALA A 613 -24.16 8.14 9.82
C ALA A 613 -25.43 8.96 9.62
N HIS A 614 -26.54 8.28 9.35
CA HIS A 614 -27.86 8.89 9.21
C HIS A 614 -28.55 9.02 10.57
N VAL A 615 -28.65 10.25 11.07
CA VAL A 615 -29.19 10.65 12.39
C VAL A 615 -30.14 11.86 12.27
N PRO A 616 -31.21 11.79 11.47
CA PRO A 616 -32.08 12.94 11.14
C PRO A 616 -32.81 13.55 12.36
N TRP A 617 -32.90 12.83 13.47
CA TRP A 617 -33.43 13.35 14.75
C TRP A 617 -32.49 14.34 15.42
N LEU A 618 -31.17 14.18 15.22
CA LEU A 618 -30.13 15.07 15.73
C LEU A 618 -29.71 16.12 14.68
N LYS A 619 -29.74 15.75 13.40
CA LYS A 619 -29.35 16.61 12.27
C LYS A 619 -30.51 16.72 11.28
N PRO A 620 -31.45 17.67 11.49
CA PRO A 620 -32.66 17.79 10.68
C PRO A 620 -32.42 17.92 9.17
N ALA A 621 -31.27 18.47 8.75
CA ALA A 621 -30.89 18.59 7.34
C ALA A 621 -30.86 17.24 6.61
N GLN A 622 -30.58 16.14 7.32
CA GLN A 622 -30.54 14.80 6.74
C GLN A 622 -31.94 14.26 6.38
N LYS A 623 -33.03 14.87 6.87
CA LYS A 623 -34.42 14.48 6.51
C LYS A 623 -34.75 14.65 5.03
N ILE A 624 -33.90 15.38 4.29
CA ILE A 624 -34.06 15.57 2.85
C ILE A 624 -33.83 14.29 2.04
N PHE A 625 -33.07 13.33 2.61
CA PHE A 625 -32.78 12.07 1.94
C PHE A 625 -33.97 11.12 2.07
N THR A 626 -34.44 10.59 0.94
CA THR A 626 -35.48 9.55 0.96
C THR A 626 -34.86 8.17 1.19
N ALA A 627 -35.67 7.23 1.68
CA ALA A 627 -35.19 5.87 1.97
C ALA A 627 -34.68 5.16 0.70
N GLU A 628 -35.28 5.45 -0.45
CA GLU A 628 -34.94 4.85 -1.75
C GLU A 628 -33.59 5.37 -2.30
N GLN A 629 -33.16 6.55 -1.87
CA GLN A 629 -31.88 7.12 -2.29
C GLN A 629 -30.71 6.57 -1.46
N LEU A 630 -30.97 6.15 -0.21
CA LEU A 630 -29.95 5.67 0.70
C LEU A 630 -29.55 4.23 0.36
N PRO A 631 -28.24 3.93 0.26
CA PRO A 631 -27.77 2.56 0.08
C PRO A 631 -28.29 1.60 1.15
N SER A 632 -28.65 0.38 0.74
CA SER A 632 -29.01 -0.69 1.67
C SER A 632 -27.81 -1.10 2.54
N ALA A 633 -28.06 -1.86 3.61
CA ALA A 633 -26.98 -2.36 4.46
C ALA A 633 -26.00 -3.27 3.69
N GLU A 634 -26.54 -4.09 2.77
CA GLU A 634 -25.78 -4.93 1.86
C GLU A 634 -24.89 -4.08 0.95
N LEU A 635 -25.44 -3.04 0.31
CA LEU A 635 -24.66 -2.17 -0.57
C LEU A 635 -23.58 -1.40 0.21
N LYS A 636 -23.87 -0.88 1.41
CA LYS A 636 -22.85 -0.25 2.26
C LYS A 636 -21.70 -1.20 2.57
N LEU A 637 -21.99 -2.49 2.76
CA LEU A 637 -20.96 -3.49 2.99
C LEU A 637 -20.12 -3.75 1.74
N ASP A 638 -20.74 -3.87 0.58
CA ASP A 638 -20.02 -4.03 -0.69
C ASP A 638 -19.08 -2.84 -0.95
N LEU A 639 -19.53 -1.62 -0.64
CA LEU A 639 -18.69 -0.41 -0.70
C LEU A 639 -17.51 -0.46 0.27
N LEU A 640 -17.72 -0.91 1.52
CA LEU A 640 -16.65 -1.07 2.50
C LEU A 640 -15.64 -2.15 2.07
N LYS A 641 -16.14 -3.30 1.58
CA LYS A 641 -15.30 -4.38 1.06
C LYS A 641 -14.45 -3.90 -0.11
N LEU A 642 -15.07 -3.27 -1.09
CA LEU A 642 -14.41 -2.66 -2.24
C LEU A 642 -13.31 -1.69 -1.77
N THR A 643 -13.62 -0.82 -0.82
CA THR A 643 -12.66 0.15 -0.26
C THR A 643 -11.44 -0.57 0.30
N ILE A 644 -11.62 -1.55 1.17
CA ILE A 644 -10.52 -2.25 1.82
C ILE A 644 -9.69 -3.02 0.81
N GLU A 645 -10.32 -3.80 -0.08
CA GLU A 645 -9.61 -4.59 -1.09
C GLU A 645 -8.81 -3.69 -2.03
N LYS A 646 -9.40 -2.59 -2.49
CA LYS A 646 -8.76 -1.67 -3.43
C LYS A 646 -7.63 -0.88 -2.80
N LEU A 647 -7.83 -0.32 -1.61
CA LEU A 647 -6.78 0.44 -0.91
C LEU A 647 -5.63 -0.46 -0.45
N THR A 648 -5.92 -1.68 0.03
CA THR A 648 -4.85 -2.63 0.41
C THR A 648 -4.09 -3.14 -0.80
N ALA A 649 -4.75 -3.40 -1.93
CA ALA A 649 -4.07 -3.72 -3.19
C ALA A 649 -3.17 -2.58 -3.69
N ALA A 650 -3.53 -1.32 -3.39
CA ALA A 650 -2.73 -0.14 -3.68
C ALA A 650 -1.62 0.15 -2.65
N GLY A 651 -1.39 -0.73 -1.67
CA GLY A 651 -0.30 -0.63 -0.70
C GLY A 651 -0.62 0.16 0.58
N TYR A 652 -1.88 0.50 0.82
CA TYR A 652 -2.30 1.10 2.08
C TYR A 652 -2.58 0.03 3.12
N VAL A 653 -2.07 0.25 4.33
CA VAL A 653 -2.44 -0.52 5.52
C VAL A 653 -3.76 0.03 6.02
N TYR A 654 -4.78 -0.83 6.07
CA TYR A 654 -5.95 -0.55 6.89
C TYR A 654 -5.45 -0.41 8.33
N ILE A 655 -5.67 0.73 9.00
CA ILE A 655 -5.24 1.00 10.39
C ILE A 655 -6.36 0.63 11.37
N GLY A 656 -7.61 0.80 10.96
CA GLY A 656 -8.77 0.42 11.76
C GLY A 656 -9.90 1.44 11.62
N MET A 657 -11.12 0.98 11.87
CA MET A 657 -12.36 1.73 11.63
C MET A 657 -12.44 2.28 10.20
N ASP A 658 -12.08 3.54 10.01
CA ASP A 658 -12.20 4.34 8.81
C ASP A 658 -10.82 4.70 8.22
N HIS A 659 -9.72 4.42 8.91
CA HIS A 659 -8.40 4.94 8.54
C HIS A 659 -7.55 3.94 7.77
N PHE A 660 -6.90 4.45 6.72
CA PHE A 660 -5.89 3.79 5.90
C PHE A 660 -4.67 4.70 5.80
N ALA A 661 -3.47 4.11 5.83
CA ALA A 661 -2.23 4.85 5.69
C ALA A 661 -1.20 4.02 4.92
N ARG A 662 -0.21 4.66 4.30
CA ARG A 662 0.90 3.91 3.68
C ARG A 662 1.63 3.05 4.72
N ALA A 663 2.27 1.97 4.26
CA ALA A 663 2.96 1.05 5.16
C ALA A 663 4.10 1.69 5.98
N ASP A 664 4.73 2.72 5.42
CA ASP A 664 5.78 3.55 6.00
C ASP A 664 5.26 4.79 6.73
N ASP A 665 3.95 5.07 6.70
CA ASP A 665 3.35 6.14 7.48
C ASP A 665 3.49 5.87 8.98
N GLU A 666 3.75 6.91 9.75
CA GLU A 666 3.91 6.85 11.21
C GLU A 666 2.75 6.19 11.94
N LEU A 667 1.50 6.24 11.44
CA LEU A 667 0.36 5.57 12.08
C LEU A 667 0.48 4.05 11.91
N ALA A 668 0.91 3.60 10.73
CA ALA A 668 1.15 2.19 10.47
C ALA A 668 2.36 1.68 11.27
N VAL A 669 3.40 2.50 11.41
CA VAL A 669 4.55 2.21 12.27
C VAL A 669 4.12 2.12 13.73
N ALA A 670 3.42 3.13 14.24
CA ALA A 670 2.97 3.19 15.63
C ALA A 670 2.02 2.03 15.97
N GLN A 671 1.17 1.58 15.04
CA GLN A 671 0.32 0.40 15.26
C GLN A 671 1.16 -0.86 15.43
N ARG A 672 2.15 -1.08 14.55
CA ARG A 672 3.03 -2.26 14.64
C ARG A 672 3.88 -2.26 15.91
N GLU A 673 4.27 -1.08 16.37
CA GLU A 673 5.07 -0.87 17.58
C GLU A 673 4.21 -0.77 18.86
N LYS A 674 2.88 -0.86 18.75
CA LYS A 674 1.93 -0.73 19.87
C LYS A 674 2.03 0.61 20.62
N THR A 675 2.34 1.66 19.88
CA THR A 675 2.40 3.05 20.36
C THR A 675 1.30 3.91 19.76
N LEU A 676 0.47 3.37 18.85
CA LEU A 676 -0.69 4.05 18.26
C LEU A 676 -1.70 4.43 19.33
N GLN A 677 -2.27 5.62 19.20
CA GLN A 677 -3.21 6.18 20.16
C GLN A 677 -4.43 6.74 19.45
N ARG A 678 -5.49 6.98 20.21
CA ARG A 678 -6.74 7.54 19.70
C ARG A 678 -7.28 8.63 20.61
N ASN A 679 -7.75 9.70 20.00
CA ASN A 679 -8.41 10.82 20.66
C ASN A 679 -9.65 11.27 19.85
N PHE A 680 -10.23 12.42 20.21
CA PHE A 680 -11.41 12.98 19.55
C PHE A 680 -11.19 13.33 18.08
N GLN A 681 -9.95 13.57 17.65
CA GLN A 681 -9.58 13.90 16.28
C GLN A 681 -9.27 12.65 15.43
N GLY A 682 -9.05 11.49 16.07
CA GLY A 682 -8.77 10.22 15.38
C GLY A 682 -7.54 9.52 15.93
N TYR A 683 -6.84 8.79 15.06
CA TYR A 683 -5.60 8.12 15.42
C TYR A 683 -4.41 9.11 15.47
N SER A 684 -3.51 8.91 16.42
CA SER A 684 -2.40 9.81 16.73
C SER A 684 -1.17 9.02 17.19
N THR A 685 0.03 9.60 17.00
CA THR A 685 1.30 9.07 17.50
C THR A 685 1.69 9.62 18.88
N ARG A 686 1.00 10.67 19.38
CA ARG A 686 1.33 11.35 20.64
C ARG A 686 0.32 11.02 21.74
N GLY A 687 0.52 9.90 22.43
CA GLY A 687 -0.42 9.36 23.42
C GLY A 687 -0.51 10.06 24.77
N ASP A 688 0.57 10.68 25.20
CA ASP A 688 0.68 11.18 26.58
C ASP A 688 0.24 12.64 26.75
N ALA A 689 -0.12 13.30 25.64
CA ALA A 689 -0.50 14.70 25.62
C ALA A 689 -1.92 14.91 26.18
N ASP A 690 -2.08 15.95 27.00
CA ASP A 690 -3.41 16.39 27.41
C ASP A 690 -4.01 17.30 26.34
N ILE A 691 -5.31 17.18 26.12
CA ILE A 691 -6.02 17.92 25.06
C ILE A 691 -6.67 19.16 25.68
N TYR A 692 -6.22 20.33 25.24
CA TYR A 692 -6.82 21.62 25.60
C TYR A 692 -7.43 22.23 24.36
N ALA A 693 -8.74 22.40 24.39
CA ALA A 693 -9.55 22.64 23.22
C ALA A 693 -10.32 23.96 23.34
N PHE A 694 -10.17 24.85 22.37
CA PHE A 694 -10.77 26.18 22.36
C PHE A 694 -11.87 26.29 21.31
N GLY A 695 -12.80 27.22 21.54
CA GLY A 695 -13.95 27.47 20.69
C GLY A 695 -15.20 26.71 21.12
N MET A 696 -16.33 27.12 20.56
CA MET A 696 -17.64 26.50 20.79
C MET A 696 -17.59 24.99 20.54
N SER A 697 -18.31 24.22 21.36
CA SER A 697 -18.42 22.76 21.29
C SER A 697 -17.15 21.94 21.47
N SER A 698 -15.98 22.59 21.60
CA SER A 698 -14.68 21.94 21.80
C SER A 698 -14.73 21.00 23.00
N ILE A 699 -13.99 19.88 22.93
CA ILE A 699 -13.87 18.92 24.03
C ILE A 699 -12.40 18.82 24.41
N SER A 700 -12.13 19.04 25.69
CA SER A 700 -10.82 18.90 26.29
C SER A 700 -10.75 17.64 27.13
N GLN A 701 -9.53 17.13 27.32
CA GLN A 701 -9.26 15.86 27.97
C GLN A 701 -7.94 15.89 28.75
N THR A 702 -8.01 15.47 30.00
CA THR A 702 -6.86 15.12 30.85
C THR A 702 -7.02 13.67 31.32
N PRO A 703 -6.06 13.11 32.09
CA PRO A 703 -6.21 11.76 32.61
C PRO A 703 -7.47 11.57 33.46
N ASP A 704 -7.87 12.62 34.19
CA ASP A 704 -8.91 12.54 35.21
C ASP A 704 -10.23 13.22 34.81
N PHE A 705 -10.24 14.07 33.77
CA PHE A 705 -11.41 14.85 33.41
C PHE A 705 -11.62 14.96 31.90
N TYR A 706 -12.89 15.03 31.53
CA TYR A 706 -13.34 15.60 30.26
C TYR A 706 -14.19 16.82 30.53
N TRP A 707 -14.11 17.82 29.65
CA TRP A 707 -15.06 18.94 29.65
C TRP A 707 -15.33 19.44 28.25
N GLN A 708 -16.52 20.00 28.06
CA GLN A 708 -17.00 20.49 26.79
C GLN A 708 -17.44 21.95 26.89
N ASN A 709 -17.05 22.75 25.90
CA ASN A 709 -17.49 24.11 25.72
C ASN A 709 -18.94 24.20 25.19
N ILE A 710 -19.60 25.32 25.47
CA ILE A 710 -20.94 25.66 25.01
C ILE A 710 -21.05 25.46 23.49
N LYS A 711 -22.17 24.87 23.02
CA LYS A 711 -22.37 24.44 21.62
C LYS A 711 -23.05 25.47 20.72
N ASP A 712 -23.48 26.60 21.26
CA ASP A 712 -24.16 27.67 20.55
C ASP A 712 -23.36 28.97 20.69
N LEU A 713 -23.28 29.78 19.62
CA LEU A 713 -22.41 30.97 19.61
C LEU A 713 -22.83 32.03 20.63
N GLU A 714 -24.12 32.35 20.70
CA GLU A 714 -24.59 33.45 21.55
C GLU A 714 -24.35 33.19 23.04
N PRO A 715 -24.68 32.01 23.61
CA PRO A 715 -24.34 31.72 25.00
C PRO A 715 -22.81 31.56 25.22
N TYR A 716 -22.07 31.11 24.20
CA TYR A 716 -20.60 31.02 24.27
C TYR A 716 -19.97 32.42 24.41
N TYR A 717 -20.40 33.38 23.58
CA TYR A 717 -19.96 34.78 23.66
C TYR A 717 -20.37 35.43 24.99
N ALA A 718 -21.62 35.28 25.41
CA ALA A 718 -22.12 35.85 26.65
C ALA A 718 -21.34 35.36 27.88
N SER A 719 -20.90 34.10 27.88
CA SER A 719 -20.06 33.54 28.95
C SER A 719 -18.70 34.26 29.06
N ILE A 720 -18.02 34.45 27.92
CA ILE A 720 -16.72 35.12 27.84
C ILE A 720 -16.85 36.62 28.12
N ASP A 721 -17.94 37.25 27.70
CA ASP A 721 -18.26 38.65 28.03
C ASP A 721 -18.49 38.87 29.52
N GLY A 722 -19.02 37.88 30.22
CA GLY A 722 -19.09 37.86 31.68
C GLY A 722 -17.77 37.54 32.38
N GLY A 723 -16.66 37.35 31.66
CA GLY A 723 -15.36 36.97 32.22
C GLY A 723 -15.28 35.52 32.70
N ASN A 724 -16.21 34.67 32.28
CA ASN A 724 -16.28 33.26 32.68
C ASN A 724 -15.75 32.34 31.56
N SER A 725 -15.25 31.17 31.95
CA SER A 725 -14.89 30.13 30.99
C SER A 725 -16.15 29.58 30.29
N PRO A 726 -16.13 29.27 28.99
CA PRO A 726 -17.32 28.82 28.26
C PRO A 726 -17.64 27.32 28.46
N ILE A 727 -17.26 26.73 29.59
CA ILE A 727 -17.47 25.32 29.90
C ILE A 727 -18.93 25.08 30.27
N THR A 728 -19.60 24.17 29.57
CA THR A 728 -21.02 23.82 29.84
C THR A 728 -21.19 22.50 30.58
N ARG A 729 -20.31 21.51 30.34
CA ARG A 729 -20.45 20.14 30.86
C ARG A 729 -19.09 19.54 31.16
N GLY A 730 -19.06 18.66 32.15
CA GLY A 730 -17.87 17.92 32.55
C GLY A 730 -18.14 16.44 32.80
N TYR A 731 -17.06 15.69 32.93
CA TYR A 731 -17.08 14.31 33.41
C TYR A 731 -15.79 14.04 34.20
N ARG A 732 -15.93 13.69 35.48
CA ARG A 732 -14.82 13.23 36.32
C ARG A 732 -14.66 11.72 36.16
N MET A 733 -13.49 11.29 35.70
CA MET A 733 -13.16 9.87 35.53
C MET A 733 -13.04 9.18 36.88
N THR A 734 -13.81 8.12 37.08
CA THR A 734 -13.56 7.16 38.16
C THR A 734 -12.32 6.31 37.83
N ASP A 735 -11.77 5.60 38.82
CA ASP A 735 -10.66 4.68 38.54
C ASP A 735 -11.09 3.54 37.60
N GLU A 736 -12.35 3.09 37.72
CA GLU A 736 -12.93 2.12 36.79
C GLU A 736 -13.04 2.67 35.37
N ASP A 737 -13.41 3.94 35.21
CA ASP A 737 -13.46 4.58 33.90
C ASP A 737 -12.08 4.62 33.23
N LYS A 738 -11.02 4.86 34.03
CA LYS A 738 -9.63 4.90 33.52
C LYS A 738 -9.18 3.52 33.06
N LEU A 739 -9.48 2.48 33.82
CA LEU A 739 -9.19 1.08 33.47
C LEU A 739 -9.85 0.71 32.14
N ARG A 740 -11.16 0.92 32.03
CA ARG A 740 -11.92 0.58 30.82
C ARG A 740 -11.53 1.44 29.62
N ARG A 741 -11.23 2.72 29.82
CA ARG A 741 -10.67 3.59 28.76
C ARG A 741 -9.39 2.99 28.21
N GLN A 742 -8.47 2.61 29.10
CA GLN A 742 -7.20 2.03 28.68
C GLN A 742 -7.43 0.74 27.89
N THR A 743 -8.27 -0.16 28.38
CA THR A 743 -8.63 -1.42 27.71
C THR A 743 -9.24 -1.19 26.32
N ILE A 744 -10.26 -0.34 26.22
CA ILE A 744 -10.95 -0.06 24.94
C ILE A 744 -10.00 0.60 23.94
N MET A 745 -9.21 1.60 24.37
CA MET A 745 -8.29 2.29 23.47
C MET A 745 -7.16 1.38 22.98
N ARG A 746 -6.61 0.51 23.85
CA ARG A 746 -5.59 -0.47 23.44
C ARG A 746 -6.18 -1.49 22.46
N LEU A 747 -7.35 -2.04 22.75
CA LEU A 747 -8.05 -2.96 21.83
C LEU A 747 -8.26 -2.32 20.44
N MET A 748 -8.72 -1.06 20.40
CA MET A 748 -9.01 -0.36 19.14
C MET A 748 -7.76 0.13 18.39
N CYS A 749 -6.62 0.28 19.06
CA CYS A 749 -5.36 0.71 18.43
C CYS A 749 -4.49 -0.49 18.03
N ASP A 750 -4.33 -1.45 18.93
CA ASP A 750 -3.37 -2.54 18.81
C ASP A 750 -4.01 -3.81 18.23
N LEU A 751 -5.34 -3.87 18.17
CA LEU A 751 -6.13 -5.02 17.68
C LEU A 751 -5.86 -6.32 18.44
N GLU A 752 -5.29 -6.22 19.62
CA GLU A 752 -5.10 -7.31 20.56
C GLU A 752 -5.05 -6.76 21.99
N LEU A 753 -5.28 -7.64 22.95
CA LEU A 753 -5.05 -7.42 24.37
C LEU A 753 -4.18 -8.56 24.88
N ASP A 754 -2.93 -8.26 25.20
CA ASP A 754 -2.01 -9.17 25.91
C ASP A 754 -2.25 -9.01 27.42
N PHE A 755 -2.81 -10.04 28.06
CA PHE A 755 -3.31 -9.91 29.44
C PHE A 755 -2.20 -9.58 30.45
N PRO A 756 -1.00 -10.20 30.40
CA PRO A 756 0.11 -9.79 31.27
C PRO A 756 0.53 -8.33 31.08
N GLU A 757 0.62 -7.85 29.84
CA GLU A 757 0.92 -6.44 29.57
C GLU A 757 -0.19 -5.52 30.08
N MET A 758 -1.45 -5.89 29.85
CA MET A 758 -2.58 -5.12 30.34
C MET A 758 -2.58 -5.07 31.87
N SER A 759 -2.30 -6.18 32.57
CA SER A 759 -2.21 -6.19 34.04
C SER A 759 -1.15 -5.22 34.56
N ARG A 760 0.01 -5.13 33.90
CA ARG A 760 1.05 -4.14 34.25
C ARG A 760 0.58 -2.70 34.03
N ARG A 761 -0.15 -2.47 32.95
CA ARG A 761 -0.65 -1.14 32.54
C ARG A 761 -1.77 -0.64 33.43
N THR A 762 -2.66 -1.52 33.84
CA THR A 762 -3.87 -1.20 34.61
C THR A 762 -3.66 -1.31 36.12
N GLY A 763 -2.65 -2.08 36.56
CA GLY A 763 -2.40 -2.34 37.98
C GLY A 763 -3.33 -3.37 38.62
N VAL A 764 -4.15 -4.07 37.83
CA VAL A 764 -5.03 -5.16 38.27
C VAL A 764 -4.67 -6.45 37.53
N ASP A 765 -5.00 -7.63 38.08
CA ASP A 765 -4.95 -8.86 37.29
C ASP A 765 -6.05 -8.83 36.23
N PHE A 766 -5.68 -8.54 34.99
CA PHE A 766 -6.59 -8.30 33.88
C PHE A 766 -7.55 -9.48 33.63
N SER A 767 -7.03 -10.71 33.63
CA SER A 767 -7.83 -11.92 33.36
C SER A 767 -8.89 -12.16 34.42
N THR A 768 -8.54 -11.91 35.69
CA THR A 768 -9.45 -12.06 36.82
C THR A 768 -10.45 -10.91 36.87
N TYR A 769 -10.00 -9.67 36.67
CA TYR A 769 -10.83 -8.47 36.76
C TYR A 769 -11.89 -8.41 35.67
N PHE A 770 -11.50 -8.65 34.41
CA PHE A 770 -12.40 -8.62 33.25
C PHE A 770 -12.98 -10.01 32.92
N ALA A 771 -13.00 -10.95 33.87
CA ALA A 771 -13.54 -12.29 33.65
C ALA A 771 -15.00 -12.28 33.14
N PRO A 772 -15.93 -11.44 33.66
CA PRO A 772 -17.29 -11.35 33.14
C PRO A 772 -17.35 -10.88 31.68
N GLU A 773 -16.59 -9.85 31.32
CA GLU A 773 -16.52 -9.30 29.97
C GLU A 773 -15.93 -10.32 29.00
N LEU A 774 -14.83 -10.97 29.38
CA LEU A 774 -14.21 -12.03 28.58
C LEU A 774 -15.16 -13.23 28.40
N ALA A 775 -15.90 -13.63 29.44
CA ALA A 775 -16.89 -14.71 29.34
C ALA A 775 -18.05 -14.35 28.39
N SER A 776 -18.40 -13.06 28.28
CA SER A 776 -19.50 -12.59 27.41
C SER A 776 -19.20 -12.67 25.90
N MET A 777 -17.96 -12.98 25.49
CA MET A 777 -17.51 -12.91 24.09
C MET A 777 -17.58 -14.23 23.32
N HIS A 778 -18.25 -15.26 23.87
CA HIS A 778 -18.33 -16.56 23.21
C HIS A 778 -18.98 -16.48 21.82
N ASP A 779 -19.94 -15.58 21.63
CA ASP A 779 -20.58 -15.34 20.34
C ASP A 779 -19.63 -14.71 19.31
N LEU A 780 -18.81 -13.75 19.73
CA LEU A 780 -17.77 -13.12 18.90
C LEU A 780 -16.70 -14.14 18.47
N GLU A 781 -16.32 -15.04 19.37
CA GLU A 781 -15.36 -16.14 19.12
C GLU A 781 -15.95 -17.17 18.14
N ALA A 782 -17.20 -17.60 18.36
CA ALA A 782 -17.90 -18.53 17.48
C ALA A 782 -18.10 -17.98 16.06
N ASP A 783 -18.28 -16.65 15.94
CA ASP A 783 -18.42 -15.95 14.67
C ASP A 783 -17.06 -15.60 14.01
N GLY A 784 -15.93 -15.98 14.62
CA GLY A 784 -14.59 -15.75 14.07
C GLY A 784 -14.12 -14.29 14.09
N LEU A 785 -14.72 -13.45 14.95
CA LEU A 785 -14.34 -12.04 15.10
C LEU A 785 -13.13 -11.86 16.03
N ILE A 786 -12.94 -12.79 16.95
CA ILE A 786 -11.80 -12.81 17.86
C ILE A 786 -11.24 -14.22 17.99
N GLU A 787 -9.96 -14.30 18.33
CA GLU A 787 -9.30 -15.51 18.78
C GLU A 787 -8.82 -15.28 20.22
N ARG A 788 -9.09 -16.22 21.12
CA ARG A 788 -8.72 -16.08 22.53
C ARG A 788 -7.88 -17.25 23.01
N SER A 789 -6.90 -16.94 23.85
CA SER A 789 -6.09 -17.89 24.59
C SER A 789 -6.11 -17.54 26.09
N ALA A 790 -5.42 -18.31 26.92
CA ALA A 790 -5.33 -18.06 28.36
C ALA A 790 -4.68 -16.70 28.70
N THR A 791 -3.86 -16.13 27.80
CA THR A 791 -3.07 -14.92 28.07
C THR A 791 -3.31 -13.80 27.07
N ARG A 792 -4.19 -13.99 26.08
CA ARG A 792 -4.37 -13.04 24.98
C ARG A 792 -5.76 -13.09 24.37
N LEU A 793 -6.27 -11.93 23.97
CA LEU A 793 -7.37 -11.76 23.03
C LEU A 793 -6.84 -11.09 21.76
N GLN A 794 -7.02 -11.70 20.61
CA GLN A 794 -6.62 -11.19 19.30
C GLN A 794 -7.86 -10.88 18.47
N VAL A 795 -7.93 -9.69 17.87
CA VAL A 795 -8.98 -9.35 16.90
C VAL A 795 -8.56 -9.88 15.53
N THR A 796 -9.48 -10.57 14.84
CA THR A 796 -9.24 -11.07 13.48
C THR A 796 -9.44 -9.95 12.44
N GLU A 797 -9.04 -10.17 11.18
CA GLU A 797 -9.32 -9.21 10.10
C GLU A 797 -10.83 -8.94 9.94
N LEU A 798 -11.67 -9.95 10.14
CA LEU A 798 -13.13 -9.79 10.13
C LEU A 798 -13.60 -9.01 11.37
N GLY A 799 -13.06 -9.34 12.55
CA GLY A 799 -13.34 -8.62 13.80
C GLY A 799 -12.97 -7.14 13.74
N ARG A 800 -11.94 -6.78 12.98
CA ARG A 800 -11.50 -5.40 12.78
C ARG A 800 -12.57 -4.52 12.17
N LEU A 801 -13.40 -5.05 11.27
CA LEU A 801 -14.56 -4.34 10.71
C LEU A 801 -15.61 -4.00 11.78
N LEU A 802 -15.69 -4.85 12.81
CA LEU A 802 -16.67 -4.79 13.89
C LEU A 802 -16.03 -4.45 15.22
N ILE A 803 -14.89 -3.75 15.21
CA ILE A 803 -14.10 -3.46 16.41
C ILE A 803 -14.91 -2.75 17.49
N ARG A 804 -15.89 -1.93 17.09
CA ARG A 804 -16.81 -1.24 18.00
C ARG A 804 -17.67 -2.21 18.80
N ASN A 805 -18.15 -3.28 18.17
CA ASN A 805 -18.94 -4.32 18.82
C ASN A 805 -18.11 -5.11 19.84
N ILE A 806 -16.83 -5.32 19.56
CA ILE A 806 -15.90 -5.96 20.49
C ILE A 806 -15.61 -5.02 21.66
N ALA A 807 -15.33 -3.74 21.39
CA ALA A 807 -15.10 -2.72 22.41
C ALA A 807 -16.31 -2.51 23.35
N MET A 808 -17.54 -2.61 22.83
CA MET A 808 -18.77 -2.53 23.61
C MET A 808 -18.85 -3.56 24.76
N ARG A 809 -18.14 -4.67 24.67
CA ARG A 809 -18.11 -5.69 25.74
C ARG A 809 -17.35 -5.21 26.98
N PHE A 810 -16.47 -4.23 26.83
CA PHE A 810 -15.73 -3.62 27.94
C PHE A 810 -16.38 -2.33 28.45
N ASP A 811 -17.50 -1.91 27.87
CA ASP A 811 -18.18 -0.66 28.23
C ASP A 811 -19.23 -0.88 29.33
N ALA A 812 -18.90 -0.48 30.55
CA ALA A 812 -19.82 -0.55 31.69
C ALA A 812 -20.91 0.53 31.67
N THR A 813 -20.80 1.53 30.78
CA THR A 813 -21.76 2.62 30.65
C THR A 813 -22.84 2.34 29.61
N LEU A 814 -22.73 1.23 28.87
CA LEU A 814 -23.66 0.83 27.83
C LEU A 814 -25.01 0.45 28.45
N LEU A 815 -26.01 1.34 28.28
CA LEU A 815 -27.39 1.05 28.64
C LEU A 815 -28.06 0.14 27.59
N PRO A 816 -29.10 -0.64 27.96
CA PRO A 816 -29.91 -1.39 27.00
C PRO A 816 -30.35 -0.48 25.84
N ALA A 817 -30.23 -0.99 24.60
CA ALA A 817 -30.44 -0.22 23.38
C ALA A 817 -31.79 0.52 23.39
N ARG A 818 -31.76 1.82 23.66
CA ARG A 818 -32.88 2.73 23.38
C ARG A 818 -32.66 3.32 21.99
N GLU A 819 -33.67 3.25 21.13
CA GLU A 819 -33.64 3.87 19.81
C GLU A 819 -33.31 5.38 19.92
N GLY A 820 -32.45 5.88 19.04
CA GLY A 820 -32.16 7.32 18.90
C GLY A 820 -30.96 7.88 19.66
N ARG A 821 -30.20 7.10 20.45
CA ARG A 821 -28.99 7.62 21.15
C ARG A 821 -27.69 7.51 20.34
N TYR A 822 -27.53 6.43 19.58
CA TYR A 822 -26.30 6.14 18.82
C TYR A 822 -26.62 5.83 17.36
N SER A 823 -25.67 6.13 16.47
CA SER A 823 -25.67 5.59 15.11
C SER A 823 -25.43 4.08 15.16
N ARG A 824 -25.82 3.36 14.11
CA ARG A 824 -25.49 1.94 14.01
C ARG A 824 -23.99 1.70 13.78
N THR A 825 -23.55 0.48 14.08
CA THR A 825 -22.15 0.07 13.98
C THR A 825 -21.67 -0.27 12.56
N ILE A 826 -22.56 -0.27 11.56
CA ILE A 826 -22.22 -0.53 10.15
C ILE A 826 -22.83 0.53 9.22
#